data_AF-A0A9E1ZWV9-F1
#
_entry.id   AF-A0A9E1ZWV9-F1
#
_cell.length_a   1.000
_cell.length_b   1.000
_cell.length_c   1.000
_cell.angle_alpha   90.00
_cell.angle_beta   90.00
_cell.angle_gamma   90.00
#
_symmetry.space_group_name_H-M   'P 1'
#
loop_
_entity.id
_entity.type
_entity.pdbx_description
1 polymer ?
#
loop_
_entity_poly.entity_id
_entity_poly.type
_entity_poly.pdbx_seq_one_letter_code
_entity_poly.pdbx_strand_id
1 'polypeptide(L)'
;MTDQPDIIYTKVDEAPELASGSFLPIIRAFAKPAGITFGTRDISLAGRIIANFPENLTDAQKQSDDLAILGDLVNQPDANVIKLPNISASISQLNGAIAELQSQSYDVPNYPESPTNDAEKAIQANYGKVLGSAVNPVLREGNSDRRAPKAVKEFAKKNPHSMGAWSADSKTHVSTMSSGDFCSNEKSVTLTEASVGNGRIEFVAADGSVTVLKADHPLEDGDVIDSTKMSAKALRSFLEDEIKDAKDQGVLFSLHVKATMMKISDPIIFGHAVAAYLKDVFEKYADTFTELGVDPDFGIGDLLLKIDTLPADQKAAIEADIDACMEAQPDLYMVNSDRGISNLHVSSDVIIDASLPALIRAGGKAWGPDGKENDTKCVIPDSSYAGIYAETIDFCKERGAFNPSEMGSVSNVGLMAKKAEEYGSHPQTFKAPGNGKIRFVDAAGTTLIEHDVEENDIWRACQTKDAPIQNWIKLGVSRARATGVPAIIWLNKDRAHDAELIKKIDQYLPEHDTNGLDIRIMTPVDATRFSLERVKNGQDTVSVTGNVLRDYLTDLFPILEVGTSAKMLSIVPLLNGGGLFETGAGGSAPKHVQQLVEEGHLRWDSLGEFCALGASLEFLSESKGNAKALILAKALDTAVEGVLDNNQSPSRKVGEIDNRGSHFYIAKYWAEALAAQDDDADLKAHFAPIAEQLAANEGKIVDELIAAQGAAVELGGYYHAPQEKVDAAMRASATLNGIIG
;
A
#
# COMPACT_ATOMS: atom_id res chain seq x y z
N MET A 1 7.87 30.71 -20.13
CA MET A 1 7.22 29.42 -20.37
C MET A 1 8.22 28.40 -19.87
N THR A 2 7.90 27.69 -18.80
CA THR A 2 8.78 26.67 -18.22
C THR A 2 8.82 25.47 -19.17
N ASP A 3 10.02 24.92 -19.44
CA ASP A 3 10.27 23.69 -20.24
C ASP A 3 9.72 22.41 -19.55
N GLN A 4 8.67 22.53 -18.74
CA GLN A 4 8.11 21.45 -17.92
C GLN A 4 7.05 20.68 -18.71
N PRO A 5 7.22 19.36 -18.89
CA PRO A 5 6.22 18.53 -19.57
C PRO A 5 4.86 18.56 -18.88
N ASP A 6 3.80 18.35 -19.66
CA ASP A 6 2.43 18.32 -19.14
C ASP A 6 2.17 17.15 -18.19
N ILE A 7 2.82 16.01 -18.45
CA ILE A 7 2.72 14.80 -17.64
C ILE A 7 4.12 14.23 -17.42
N ILE A 8 4.47 13.92 -16.17
CA ILE A 8 5.67 13.15 -15.84
C ILE A 8 5.29 11.69 -15.64
N TYR A 9 5.94 10.80 -16.40
CA TYR A 9 5.83 9.36 -16.26
C TYR A 9 7.07 8.81 -15.54
N THR A 10 6.91 8.19 -14.38
CA THR A 10 8.08 7.72 -13.63
C THR A 10 8.73 6.50 -14.27
N LYS A 11 10.05 6.55 -14.47
CA LYS A 11 10.90 5.38 -14.75
C LYS A 11 11.21 4.68 -13.43
N VAL A 12 10.98 3.38 -13.38
CA VAL A 12 10.95 2.59 -12.13
C VAL A 12 11.75 1.30 -12.28
N ASP A 13 11.31 0.22 -11.64
CA ASP A 13 12.02 -1.05 -11.55
C ASP A 13 11.19 -2.19 -12.13
N GLU A 14 11.86 -3.29 -12.51
CA GLU A 14 11.24 -4.60 -12.75
C GLU A 14 10.08 -4.58 -13.77
N ALA A 15 8.93 -5.18 -13.45
CA ALA A 15 7.86 -5.42 -14.42
C ALA A 15 7.17 -4.14 -14.94
N PRO A 16 6.85 -3.13 -14.10
CA PRO A 16 6.30 -1.86 -14.58
C PRO A 16 7.26 -1.09 -15.50
N GLU A 17 8.57 -1.16 -15.27
CA GLU A 17 9.56 -0.52 -16.16
C GLU A 17 9.61 -1.22 -17.52
N LEU A 18 9.57 -2.55 -17.54
CA LEU A 18 9.46 -3.32 -18.79
C LEU A 18 8.16 -2.99 -19.54
N ALA A 19 7.02 -2.94 -18.83
CA ALA A 19 5.74 -2.54 -19.40
C ALA A 19 5.80 -1.12 -20.00
N SER A 20 6.49 -0.19 -19.32
CA SER A 20 6.71 1.18 -19.80
C SER A 20 7.46 1.21 -21.14
N GLY A 21 8.42 0.31 -21.36
CA GLY A 21 9.11 0.15 -22.65
C GLY A 21 8.19 -0.15 -23.83
N SER A 22 7.00 -0.71 -23.56
CA SER A 22 5.95 -0.96 -24.55
C SER A 22 4.89 0.15 -24.58
N PHE A 23 4.40 0.60 -23.42
CA PHE A 23 3.25 1.50 -23.33
C PHE A 23 3.59 2.98 -23.49
N LEU A 24 4.74 3.44 -22.99
CA LEU A 24 5.13 4.86 -23.04
C LEU A 24 5.22 5.43 -24.47
N PRO A 25 5.73 4.69 -25.48
CA PRO A 25 5.66 5.13 -26.87
C PRO A 25 4.24 5.31 -27.40
N ILE A 26 3.31 4.42 -27.01
CA ILE A 26 1.90 4.48 -27.43
C ILE A 26 1.24 5.74 -26.88
N ILE A 27 1.35 5.99 -25.57
CA ILE A 27 0.68 7.14 -24.95
C ILE A 27 1.25 8.47 -25.47
N ARG A 28 2.55 8.53 -25.77
CA ARG A 28 3.18 9.70 -26.41
C ARG A 28 2.61 9.96 -27.80
N ALA A 29 2.44 8.92 -28.61
CA ALA A 29 1.85 9.04 -29.94
C ALA A 29 0.39 9.50 -29.88
N PHE A 30 -0.40 8.93 -28.97
CA PHE A 30 -1.83 9.26 -28.81
C PHE A 30 -2.08 10.65 -28.24
N ALA A 31 -1.17 11.15 -27.40
CA ALA A 31 -1.30 12.45 -26.74
C ALA A 31 -0.85 13.63 -27.63
N LYS A 32 0.03 13.38 -28.61
CA LYS A 32 0.59 14.41 -29.49
C LYS A 32 -0.46 15.25 -30.25
N PRO A 33 -1.55 14.68 -30.82
CA PRO A 33 -2.61 15.46 -31.48
C PRO A 33 -3.40 16.39 -30.54
N ALA A 34 -3.36 16.12 -29.24
CA ALA A 34 -3.94 16.96 -28.20
C ALA A 34 -2.95 18.01 -27.65
N GLY A 35 -1.72 18.06 -28.18
CA GLY A 35 -0.68 18.99 -27.75
C GLY A 35 -0.12 18.70 -26.36
N ILE A 36 -0.24 17.46 -25.88
CA ILE A 36 0.16 17.04 -24.53
C ILE A 36 1.56 16.44 -24.60
N THR A 37 2.45 16.90 -23.72
CA THR A 37 3.85 16.47 -23.64
C THR A 37 4.10 15.54 -22.46
N PHE A 38 4.94 14.53 -22.66
CA PHE A 38 5.36 13.58 -21.62
C PHE A 38 6.84 13.68 -21.32
N GLY A 39 7.19 13.87 -20.04
CA GLY A 39 8.53 13.74 -19.50
C GLY A 39 8.73 12.45 -18.73
N THR A 40 9.97 12.11 -18.42
CA THR A 40 10.31 10.99 -17.54
C THR A 40 11.21 11.45 -16.40
N ARG A 41 11.07 10.79 -15.25
CA ARG A 41 11.96 10.96 -14.08
C ARG A 41 12.35 9.58 -13.56
N ASP A 42 13.66 9.34 -13.45
CA ASP A 42 14.22 8.05 -13.04
C ASP A 42 14.29 7.94 -11.52
N ILE A 43 13.36 7.18 -10.95
CA ILE A 43 13.28 6.87 -9.53
C ILE A 43 13.55 5.38 -9.25
N SER A 44 14.12 4.66 -10.22
CA SER A 44 14.57 3.27 -10.05
C SER A 44 15.58 3.16 -8.89
N LEU A 45 15.72 1.97 -8.32
CA LEU A 45 16.73 1.70 -7.29
C LEU A 45 18.13 2.05 -7.81
N ALA A 46 18.50 1.58 -9.00
CA ALA A 46 19.80 1.89 -9.59
C ALA A 46 19.97 3.40 -9.80
N GLY A 47 18.97 4.08 -10.35
CA GLY A 47 19.03 5.51 -10.58
C GLY A 47 19.22 6.33 -9.29
N ARG A 48 18.52 5.96 -8.22
CA ARG A 48 18.68 6.61 -6.91
C ARG A 48 20.05 6.34 -6.28
N ILE A 49 20.65 5.16 -6.50
CA ILE A 49 22.03 4.87 -6.08
C ILE A 49 22.99 5.80 -6.85
N ILE A 50 22.91 5.83 -8.17
CA ILE A 50 23.78 6.65 -9.03
C ILE A 50 23.72 8.13 -8.63
N ALA A 51 22.52 8.66 -8.39
CA ALA A 51 22.31 10.06 -8.00
C ALA A 51 22.89 10.42 -6.62
N ASN A 52 23.07 9.45 -5.71
CA ASN A 52 23.57 9.68 -4.35
C ASN A 52 25.09 9.47 -4.18
N PHE A 53 25.80 9.04 -5.24
CA PHE A 53 27.26 8.92 -5.25
C PHE A 53 27.92 9.59 -6.49
N PRO A 54 27.54 10.84 -6.85
CA PRO A 54 28.04 11.48 -8.06
C PRO A 54 29.56 11.68 -8.06
N GLU A 55 30.18 11.84 -6.89
CA GLU A 55 31.63 12.04 -6.72
C GLU A 55 32.47 10.82 -7.13
N ASN A 56 31.86 9.63 -7.14
CA ASN A 56 32.47 8.37 -7.56
C ASN A 56 32.35 8.11 -9.07
N LEU A 57 31.61 8.95 -9.81
CA LEU A 57 31.20 8.65 -11.17
C LEU A 57 31.86 9.56 -12.20
N THR A 58 32.05 9.05 -13.41
CA THR A 58 32.43 9.87 -14.57
C THR A 58 31.31 10.82 -14.95
N ASP A 59 31.61 11.91 -15.66
CA ASP A 59 30.59 12.88 -16.07
C ASP A 59 29.50 12.27 -16.97
N ALA A 60 29.81 11.19 -17.70
CA ALA A 60 28.84 10.46 -18.53
C ALA A 60 27.95 9.50 -17.73
N GLN A 61 28.38 9.08 -16.54
CA GLN A 61 27.65 8.19 -15.65
C GLN A 61 26.78 8.94 -14.63
N LYS A 62 27.12 10.20 -14.34
CA LYS A 62 26.33 11.05 -13.45
C LYS A 62 24.93 11.26 -14.03
N GLN A 63 23.95 11.27 -13.15
CA GLN A 63 22.57 11.65 -13.47
C GLN A 63 22.00 12.57 -12.40
N SER A 64 20.89 13.24 -12.71
CA SER A 64 20.17 14.07 -11.75
C SER A 64 19.55 13.26 -10.62
N ASP A 65 19.41 13.87 -9.45
CA ASP A 65 18.54 13.37 -8.39
C ASP A 65 17.08 13.66 -8.75
N ASP A 66 16.54 12.80 -9.61
CA ASP A 66 15.17 12.92 -10.11
C ASP A 66 14.12 12.72 -9.00
N LEU A 67 14.46 12.05 -7.89
CA LEU A 67 13.55 11.95 -6.74
C LEU A 67 13.46 13.29 -6.00
N ALA A 68 14.59 13.97 -5.78
CA ALA A 68 14.58 15.32 -5.21
C ALA A 68 13.84 16.32 -6.12
N ILE A 69 14.09 16.27 -7.44
CA ILE A 69 13.39 17.11 -8.42
C ILE A 69 11.87 16.85 -8.39
N LEU A 70 11.46 15.58 -8.31
CA LEU A 70 10.06 15.23 -8.17
C LEU A 70 9.47 15.71 -6.84
N GLY A 71 10.23 15.65 -5.74
CA GLY A 71 9.85 16.21 -4.45
C GLY A 71 9.53 17.71 -4.52
N ASP A 72 10.33 18.48 -5.26
CA ASP A 72 10.05 19.89 -5.50
C ASP A 72 8.85 20.08 -6.46
N LEU A 73 8.72 19.20 -7.45
CA LEU A 73 7.66 19.24 -8.45
C LEU A 73 6.29 19.00 -7.83
N VAL A 74 6.12 18.02 -6.96
CA VAL A 74 4.82 17.69 -6.34
C VAL A 74 4.30 18.80 -5.41
N ASN A 75 5.12 19.81 -5.12
CA ASN A 75 4.71 21.01 -4.42
C ASN A 75 4.22 22.12 -5.36
N GLN A 76 4.26 21.93 -6.69
CA GLN A 76 3.77 22.90 -7.67
C GLN A 76 2.28 22.70 -8.01
N PRO A 77 1.54 23.78 -8.30
CA PRO A 77 0.11 23.71 -8.59
C PRO A 77 -0.23 23.02 -9.92
N ASP A 78 0.72 22.93 -10.84
CA ASP A 78 0.55 22.33 -12.17
C ASP A 78 1.25 20.96 -12.30
N ALA A 79 1.71 20.39 -11.17
CA ALA A 79 2.30 19.06 -11.15
C ALA A 79 1.29 18.01 -11.64
N ASN A 80 1.72 17.14 -12.55
CA ASN A 80 0.94 16.01 -13.02
C ASN A 80 1.88 14.82 -13.19
N VAL A 81 1.86 13.91 -12.22
CA VAL A 81 2.82 12.80 -12.13
C VAL A 81 2.08 11.48 -12.14
N ILE A 82 2.32 10.65 -13.16
CA ILE A 82 1.90 9.25 -13.18
C ILE A 82 3.01 8.42 -12.53
N LYS A 83 2.69 7.80 -11.39
CA LYS A 83 3.62 7.07 -10.54
C LYS A 83 3.39 5.57 -10.64
N LEU A 84 4.38 4.86 -11.19
CA LEU A 84 4.38 3.40 -11.29
C LEU A 84 4.97 2.76 -10.02
N PRO A 85 4.62 1.51 -9.67
CA PRO A 85 5.26 0.79 -8.57
C PRO A 85 6.79 0.75 -8.72
N ASN A 86 7.50 0.94 -7.61
CA ASN A 86 8.96 0.91 -7.56
C ASN A 86 9.44 0.06 -6.38
N ILE A 87 10.70 -0.36 -6.40
CA ILE A 87 11.30 -1.13 -5.31
C ILE A 87 11.46 -0.25 -4.06
N SER A 88 10.92 -0.75 -2.94
CA SER A 88 11.31 -0.35 -1.59
C SER A 88 12.40 -1.32 -1.11
N ALA A 89 13.67 -0.93 -1.26
CA ALA A 89 14.76 -1.90 -1.25
C ALA A 89 15.04 -2.48 0.15
N SER A 90 15.09 -3.81 0.22
CA SER A 90 15.80 -4.52 1.29
C SER A 90 17.31 -4.37 1.13
N ILE A 91 18.08 -4.70 2.18
CA ILE A 91 19.55 -4.72 2.12
C ILE A 91 20.04 -5.68 1.02
N SER A 92 19.40 -6.84 0.86
CA SER A 92 19.75 -7.81 -0.18
C SER A 92 19.56 -7.26 -1.59
N GLN A 93 18.43 -6.58 -1.85
CA GLN A 93 18.19 -5.94 -3.15
C GLN A 93 19.14 -4.77 -3.39
N LEU A 94 19.46 -3.98 -2.35
CA LEU A 94 20.46 -2.92 -2.44
C LEU A 94 21.82 -3.49 -2.87
N ASN A 95 22.30 -4.54 -2.19
CA ASN A 95 23.57 -5.17 -2.52
C ASN A 95 23.57 -5.77 -3.93
N GLY A 96 22.45 -6.34 -4.38
CA GLY A 96 22.28 -6.80 -5.76
C GLY A 96 22.42 -5.67 -6.79
N ALA A 97 21.76 -4.53 -6.56
CA ALA A 97 21.85 -3.36 -7.43
C ALA A 97 23.26 -2.74 -7.45
N ILE A 98 23.93 -2.67 -6.29
CA ILE A 98 25.32 -2.22 -6.18
C ILE A 98 26.24 -3.11 -7.02
N ALA A 99 26.13 -4.44 -6.86
CA ALA A 99 26.96 -5.39 -7.59
C ALA A 99 26.74 -5.32 -9.11
N GLU A 100 25.50 -5.14 -9.55
CA GLU A 100 25.18 -4.95 -10.97
C GLU A 100 25.80 -3.66 -11.52
N LEU A 101 25.64 -2.53 -10.83
CA LEU A 101 26.23 -1.26 -11.22
C LEU A 101 27.76 -1.33 -11.29
N GLN A 102 28.40 -1.96 -10.31
CA GLN A 102 29.86 -2.20 -10.32
C GLN A 102 30.29 -3.06 -11.51
N SER A 103 29.52 -4.10 -11.86
CA SER A 103 29.79 -4.92 -13.06
C SER A 103 29.69 -4.12 -14.36
N GLN A 104 28.91 -3.05 -14.35
CA GLN A 104 28.74 -2.08 -15.44
C GLN A 104 29.71 -0.88 -15.31
N SER A 105 30.76 -1.00 -14.49
CA SER A 105 31.83 0.00 -14.31
C SER A 105 31.40 1.30 -13.60
N TYR A 106 30.33 1.29 -12.82
CA TYR A 106 30.01 2.38 -11.88
C TYR A 106 30.76 2.15 -10.55
N ASP A 107 31.63 3.08 -10.16
CA ASP A 107 32.48 2.95 -8.95
C ASP A 107 31.75 3.30 -7.65
N VAL A 108 30.52 2.81 -7.47
CA VAL A 108 29.72 3.03 -6.27
C VAL A 108 30.22 2.16 -5.11
N PRO A 109 30.33 2.68 -3.86
CA PRO A 109 30.88 1.93 -2.74
C PRO A 109 29.96 0.80 -2.27
N ASN A 110 30.51 -0.26 -1.68
CA ASN A 110 29.70 -1.30 -1.05
C ASN A 110 28.94 -0.76 0.18
N TYR A 111 27.79 -1.38 0.50
CA TYR A 111 27.02 -1.03 1.71
C TYR A 111 27.71 -1.58 2.98
N PRO A 112 28.10 -0.74 3.95
CA PRO A 112 28.69 -1.21 5.20
C PRO A 112 27.58 -1.55 6.22
N GLU A 113 27.36 -2.84 6.45
CA GLU A 113 26.33 -3.31 7.41
C GLU A 113 26.66 -2.90 8.85
N SER A 114 27.94 -2.95 9.24
CA SER A 114 28.44 -2.57 10.56
C SER A 114 29.58 -1.55 10.43
N PRO A 115 29.27 -0.25 10.30
CA PRO A 115 30.27 0.77 10.02
C PRO A 115 31.20 0.97 11.24
N THR A 116 32.50 0.87 11.00
CA THR A 116 33.57 0.94 11.99
C THR A 116 34.24 2.31 12.07
N ASN A 117 34.04 3.16 11.06
CA ASN A 117 34.66 4.47 10.92
C ASN A 117 33.69 5.49 10.30
N ASP A 118 34.07 6.77 10.32
CA ASP A 118 33.17 7.85 9.89
C ASP A 118 32.93 7.88 8.37
N ALA A 119 33.85 7.36 7.55
CA ALA A 119 33.62 7.22 6.12
C ALA A 119 32.56 6.16 5.82
N GLU A 120 32.63 5.00 6.50
CA GLU A 120 31.60 3.95 6.41
C GLU A 120 30.23 4.44 6.93
N LYS A 121 30.20 5.22 8.01
CA LYS A 121 28.96 5.84 8.49
C LYS A 121 28.36 6.80 7.47
N ALA A 122 29.19 7.60 6.79
CA ALA A 122 28.73 8.51 5.74
C ALA A 122 28.16 7.75 4.52
N ILE A 123 28.83 6.67 4.10
CA ILE A 123 28.32 5.78 3.04
C ILE A 123 27.00 5.14 3.46
N GLN A 124 26.91 4.61 4.68
CA GLN A 124 25.68 4.02 5.22
C GLN A 124 24.54 5.04 5.25
N ALA A 125 24.82 6.28 5.67
CA ALA A 125 23.84 7.35 5.71
C ALA A 125 23.32 7.74 4.31
N ASN A 126 24.20 7.78 3.30
CA ASN A 126 23.78 8.01 1.91
C ASN A 126 22.91 6.87 1.37
N TYR A 127 23.27 5.61 1.62
CA TYR A 127 22.41 4.47 1.28
C TYR A 127 21.10 4.46 2.08
N GLY A 128 21.08 5.01 3.29
CA GLY A 128 19.88 5.21 4.10
C GLY A 128 18.81 6.07 3.41
N LYS A 129 19.19 6.95 2.47
CA LYS A 129 18.25 7.73 1.64
C LYS A 129 17.59 6.89 0.53
N VAL A 130 18.17 5.73 0.21
CA VAL A 130 17.76 4.86 -0.90
C VAL A 130 17.01 3.61 -0.38
N LEU A 131 17.36 3.15 0.82
CA LEU A 131 16.78 1.96 1.46
C LEU A 131 15.30 2.14 1.84
N GLY A 132 14.57 1.02 1.80
CA GLY A 132 13.15 0.98 2.17
C GLY A 132 12.26 1.86 1.28
N SER A 133 11.14 2.31 1.83
CA SER A 133 10.18 3.16 1.12
C SER A 133 10.67 4.62 1.03
N ALA A 134 11.71 4.87 0.23
CA ALA A 134 12.29 6.20 0.04
C ALA A 134 11.44 7.13 -0.85
N VAL A 135 10.70 6.58 -1.83
CA VAL A 135 10.00 7.38 -2.85
C VAL A 135 8.65 7.91 -2.37
N ASN A 136 7.77 7.03 -1.88
CA ASN A 136 6.39 7.40 -1.54
C ASN A 136 6.31 8.57 -0.53
N PRO A 137 7.15 8.65 0.53
CA PRO A 137 7.13 9.77 1.46
C PRO A 137 7.49 11.12 0.85
N VAL A 138 8.21 11.13 -0.27
CA VAL A 138 8.60 12.36 -0.99
C VAL A 138 7.48 12.81 -1.93
N LEU A 139 6.79 11.87 -2.57
CA LEU A 139 5.78 12.19 -3.59
C LEU A 139 4.38 12.42 -3.02
N ARG A 140 4.03 11.78 -1.90
CA ARG A 140 2.68 11.85 -1.28
C ARG A 140 2.47 13.13 -0.48
N GLU A 141 2.63 14.28 -1.14
CA GLU A 141 2.33 15.62 -0.61
C GLU A 141 0.85 15.99 -0.82
N GLY A 142 -0.05 15.05 -0.55
CA GLY A 142 -1.49 15.17 -0.78
C GLY A 142 -2.27 14.05 -0.10
N ASN A 143 -3.58 14.25 0.04
CA ASN A 143 -4.48 13.23 0.59
C ASN A 143 -4.91 12.24 -0.50
N SER A 144 -5.55 11.14 -0.12
CA SER A 144 -5.93 10.07 -1.05
C SER A 144 -7.37 10.23 -1.54
N ASP A 145 -7.61 10.08 -2.84
CA ASP A 145 -8.89 9.74 -3.46
C ASP A 145 -8.74 8.37 -4.15
N ARG A 146 -9.27 7.33 -3.49
CA ARG A 146 -9.21 5.94 -3.98
C ARG A 146 -10.59 5.40 -4.29
N ARG A 147 -10.77 4.87 -5.50
CA ARG A 147 -12.07 4.40 -6.00
C ARG A 147 -11.93 3.44 -7.18
N ALA A 148 -12.91 2.55 -7.36
CA ALA A 148 -12.95 1.69 -8.53
C ALA A 148 -13.25 2.56 -9.76
N PRO A 149 -12.51 2.41 -10.88
CA PRO A 149 -12.92 2.98 -12.15
C PRO A 149 -14.29 2.43 -12.55
N LYS A 150 -15.10 3.26 -13.22
CA LYS A 150 -16.43 2.86 -13.68
C LYS A 150 -16.36 1.64 -14.59
N ALA A 151 -15.42 1.61 -15.54
CA ALA A 151 -15.19 0.50 -16.45
C ALA A 151 -14.94 -0.83 -15.72
N VAL A 152 -14.10 -0.81 -14.67
CA VAL A 152 -13.79 -1.98 -13.85
C VAL A 152 -15.02 -2.45 -13.09
N LYS A 153 -15.82 -1.53 -12.54
CA LYS A 153 -17.05 -1.86 -11.83
C LYS A 153 -18.10 -2.48 -12.76
N GLU A 154 -18.31 -1.91 -13.95
CA GLU A 154 -19.26 -2.46 -14.93
C GLU A 154 -18.82 -3.83 -15.46
N PHE A 155 -17.52 -4.03 -15.65
CA PHE A 155 -16.99 -5.36 -15.97
C PHE A 155 -17.26 -6.37 -14.85
N ALA A 156 -16.99 -6.01 -13.58
CA ALA A 156 -17.26 -6.88 -12.44
C ALA A 156 -18.75 -7.21 -12.30
N LYS A 157 -19.64 -6.31 -12.72
CA LYS A 157 -21.08 -6.58 -12.74
C LYS A 157 -21.46 -7.62 -13.79
N LYS A 158 -20.91 -7.50 -15.00
CA LYS A 158 -21.13 -8.45 -16.12
C LYS A 158 -20.46 -9.80 -15.87
N ASN A 159 -19.33 -9.80 -15.17
CA ASN A 159 -18.47 -10.95 -14.93
C ASN A 159 -18.18 -11.10 -13.42
N PRO A 160 -19.18 -11.45 -12.59
CA PRO A 160 -19.03 -11.50 -11.15
C PRO A 160 -17.99 -12.55 -10.75
N HIS A 161 -17.04 -12.15 -9.91
CA HIS A 161 -16.03 -13.03 -9.34
C HIS A 161 -16.62 -13.92 -8.24
N SER A 162 -15.87 -14.96 -7.83
CA SER A 162 -16.31 -15.87 -6.78
C SER A 162 -16.42 -15.19 -5.41
N MET A 163 -17.54 -15.42 -4.75
CA MET A 163 -17.82 -15.05 -3.37
C MET A 163 -18.19 -16.32 -2.59
N GLY A 164 -17.48 -16.61 -1.51
CA GLY A 164 -17.76 -17.74 -0.62
C GLY A 164 -19.09 -17.56 0.10
N ALA A 165 -19.83 -18.66 0.26
CA ALA A 165 -21.11 -18.63 0.95
C ALA A 165 -20.91 -18.36 2.45
N TRP A 166 -21.73 -17.48 3.01
CA TRP A 166 -21.77 -17.21 4.45
C TRP A 166 -22.88 -18.00 5.13
N SER A 167 -22.54 -18.65 6.25
CA SER A 167 -23.50 -19.32 7.13
C SER A 167 -23.79 -18.44 8.34
N ALA A 168 -25.07 -18.35 8.73
CA ALA A 168 -25.46 -17.70 9.98
C ALA A 168 -24.88 -18.40 11.22
N ASP A 169 -24.55 -19.70 11.11
CA ASP A 169 -23.93 -20.51 12.16
C ASP A 169 -22.39 -20.46 12.12
N SER A 170 -21.78 -19.64 11.25
CA SER A 170 -20.31 -19.51 11.20
C SER A 170 -19.79 -19.02 12.54
N LYS A 171 -18.78 -19.73 13.05
CA LYS A 171 -18.07 -19.37 14.28
C LYS A 171 -16.99 -18.31 14.05
N THR A 172 -16.74 -17.88 12.81
CA THR A 172 -15.70 -16.89 12.52
C THR A 172 -16.03 -15.54 13.15
N HIS A 173 -15.11 -14.96 13.91
CA HIS A 173 -15.32 -13.68 14.58
C HIS A 173 -14.00 -12.96 14.82
N VAL A 174 -14.09 -11.64 15.02
CA VAL A 174 -12.94 -10.85 15.46
C VAL A 174 -12.86 -10.85 16.98
N SER A 175 -11.65 -11.00 17.51
CA SER A 175 -11.33 -10.79 18.92
C SER A 175 -10.37 -9.62 19.06
N THR A 176 -10.64 -8.71 19.98
CA THR A 176 -9.81 -7.53 20.27
C THR A 176 -9.74 -7.27 21.77
N MET A 177 -8.69 -6.60 22.23
CA MET A 177 -8.57 -6.19 23.63
C MET A 177 -9.71 -5.23 24.00
N SER A 178 -10.22 -5.34 25.24
CA SER A 178 -11.24 -4.42 25.78
C SER A 178 -10.65 -3.25 26.58
N SER A 179 -9.36 -3.32 26.92
CA SER A 179 -8.63 -2.31 27.69
C SER A 179 -7.13 -2.58 27.64
N GLY A 180 -6.30 -1.55 27.86
CA GLY A 180 -4.85 -1.70 27.91
C GLY A 180 -4.18 -1.72 26.54
N ASP A 181 -4.95 -1.49 25.46
CA ASP A 181 -4.46 -1.33 24.09
C ASP A 181 -4.22 0.16 23.76
N PHE A 182 -3.88 0.46 22.50
CA PHE A 182 -3.65 1.84 22.08
C PHE A 182 -4.94 2.66 22.10
N CYS A 183 -6.07 2.08 21.67
CA CYS A 183 -7.35 2.79 21.66
C CYS A 183 -7.75 3.28 23.06
N SER A 184 -7.69 2.41 24.08
CA SER A 184 -8.17 2.73 25.43
C SER A 184 -7.24 3.66 26.23
N ASN A 185 -5.96 3.75 25.86
CA ASN A 185 -4.97 4.59 26.54
C ASN A 185 -4.68 5.92 25.82
N GLU A 186 -5.36 6.19 24.71
CA GLU A 186 -5.08 7.35 23.85
C GLU A 186 -5.37 8.68 24.56
N LYS A 187 -4.46 9.63 24.38
CA LYS A 187 -4.63 11.04 24.72
C LYS A 187 -4.23 11.86 23.51
N SER A 188 -4.90 12.98 23.28
CA SER A 188 -4.62 13.86 22.16
C SER A 188 -4.83 15.33 22.51
N VAL A 189 -4.14 16.22 21.80
CA VAL A 189 -4.23 17.67 21.94
C VAL A 189 -4.00 18.36 20.61
N THR A 190 -4.82 19.37 20.30
CA THR A 190 -4.53 20.33 19.24
C THR A 190 -3.59 21.41 19.78
N LEU A 191 -2.45 21.62 19.12
CA LEU A 191 -1.46 22.61 19.50
C LEU A 191 -1.94 24.02 19.23
N THR A 192 -1.44 24.94 20.05
CA THR A 192 -1.59 26.39 19.87
C THR A 192 -0.20 27.00 19.66
N GLU A 193 -0.16 28.26 19.24
CA GLU A 193 1.08 29.02 19.06
C GLU A 193 2.05 28.94 20.26
N ALA A 194 1.54 28.72 21.48
CA ALA A 194 2.35 28.57 22.70
C ALA A 194 3.24 27.32 22.72
N SER A 195 2.89 26.27 21.96
CA SER A 195 3.62 24.98 21.92
C SER A 195 4.43 24.78 20.64
N VAL A 196 4.45 25.77 19.74
CA VAL A 196 5.21 25.75 18.49
C VAL A 196 6.71 25.69 18.77
N GLY A 197 7.44 24.97 17.91
CA GLY A 197 8.89 24.81 18.00
C GLY A 197 9.29 23.35 18.00
N ASN A 198 10.42 23.03 18.63
CA ASN A 198 10.93 21.67 18.66
C ASN A 198 10.59 21.00 20.00
N GLY A 199 9.63 20.07 19.98
CA GLY A 199 9.29 19.23 21.12
C GLY A 199 10.22 18.03 21.26
N ARG A 200 10.13 17.33 22.38
CA ARG A 200 10.87 16.08 22.64
C ARG A 200 9.99 15.05 23.34
N ILE A 201 10.45 13.80 23.29
CA ILE A 201 9.85 12.67 24.01
C ILE A 201 10.87 12.16 25.01
N GLU A 202 10.47 12.05 26.28
CA GLU A 202 11.35 11.65 27.38
C GLU A 202 10.73 10.57 28.27
N PHE A 203 11.57 9.64 28.74
CA PHE A 203 11.24 8.66 29.76
C PHE A 203 11.73 9.16 31.12
N VAL A 204 10.85 9.13 32.12
CA VAL A 204 11.14 9.47 33.51
C VAL A 204 11.01 8.21 34.34
N ALA A 205 12.13 7.69 34.82
CA ALA A 205 12.17 6.49 35.64
C ALA A 205 11.61 6.75 37.05
N ALA A 206 11.32 5.68 37.80
CA ALA A 206 10.80 5.76 39.16
C ALA A 206 11.71 6.53 40.15
N ASP A 207 13.02 6.59 39.88
CA ASP A 207 13.99 7.36 40.67
C ASP A 207 14.08 8.85 40.26
N GLY A 208 13.31 9.26 39.25
CA GLY A 208 13.30 10.62 38.70
C GLY A 208 14.34 10.90 37.63
N SER A 209 15.19 9.92 37.25
CA SER A 209 16.12 10.07 36.14
C SER A 209 15.37 10.23 34.82
N VAL A 210 15.87 11.13 33.96
CA VAL A 210 15.25 11.47 32.67
C VAL A 210 16.14 11.01 31.53
N THR A 211 15.57 10.21 30.63
CA THR A 211 16.21 9.76 29.38
C THR A 211 15.44 10.32 28.20
N VAL A 212 16.09 11.10 27.34
CA VAL A 212 15.47 11.59 26.10
C VAL A 212 15.39 10.44 25.10
N LEU A 213 14.18 10.06 24.72
CA LEU A 213 13.91 9.03 23.70
C LEU A 213 13.97 9.64 22.29
N LYS A 214 13.54 10.89 22.13
CA LYS A 214 13.64 11.66 20.88
C LYS A 214 13.75 13.15 21.17
N ALA A 215 14.79 13.81 20.67
CA ALA A 215 15.07 15.23 20.95
C ALA A 215 14.43 16.21 19.96
N ASP A 216 14.30 15.83 18.68
CA ASP A 216 13.86 16.73 17.60
C ASP A 216 12.52 16.30 17.01
N HIS A 217 11.44 16.94 17.49
CA HIS A 217 10.08 16.78 17.00
C HIS A 217 9.47 18.15 16.65
N PRO A 218 9.51 18.57 15.37
CA PRO A 218 8.95 19.86 14.94
C PRO A 218 7.43 19.91 15.14
N LEU A 219 6.96 20.97 15.81
CA LEU A 219 5.57 21.24 16.12
C LEU A 219 5.13 22.55 15.48
N GLU A 220 4.03 22.52 14.72
CA GLU A 220 3.40 23.69 14.11
C GLU A 220 2.08 24.03 14.80
N ASP A 221 1.63 25.28 14.65
CA ASP A 221 0.36 25.73 15.21
C ASP A 221 -0.79 24.95 14.56
N GLY A 222 -1.76 24.53 15.38
CA GLY A 222 -2.90 23.74 14.94
C GLY A 222 -2.61 22.26 14.66
N ASP A 223 -1.36 21.79 14.73
CA ASP A 223 -1.07 20.35 14.64
C ASP A 223 -1.84 19.57 15.72
N VAL A 224 -2.32 18.38 15.39
CA VAL A 224 -2.90 17.44 16.34
C VAL A 224 -1.80 16.44 16.73
N ILE A 225 -1.53 16.35 18.04
CA ILE A 225 -0.58 15.39 18.62
C ILE A 225 -1.35 14.43 19.50
N ASP A 226 -1.18 13.14 19.24
CA ASP A 226 -1.69 12.07 20.08
C ASP A 226 -0.54 11.20 20.60
N SER A 227 -0.73 10.62 21.78
CA SER A 227 0.12 9.54 22.26
C SER A 227 -0.66 8.54 23.07
N THR A 228 -0.13 7.32 23.08
CA THR A 228 -0.81 6.16 23.64
C THR A 228 0.19 5.05 23.98
N LYS A 229 -0.29 4.02 24.66
CA LYS A 229 0.47 2.81 24.94
C LYS A 229 -0.37 1.54 24.83
N MET A 230 0.28 0.44 24.49
CA MET A 230 -0.24 -0.91 24.66
C MET A 230 0.51 -1.57 25.81
N SER A 231 -0.25 -2.04 26.80
CA SER A 231 0.31 -2.74 27.95
C SER A 231 0.74 -4.15 27.54
N ALA A 232 2.02 -4.47 27.72
CA ALA A 232 2.53 -5.80 27.40
C ALA A 232 1.85 -6.89 28.24
N LYS A 233 1.56 -6.59 29.51
CA LYS A 233 0.86 -7.49 30.41
C LYS A 233 -0.59 -7.75 29.97
N ALA A 234 -1.33 -6.70 29.62
CA ALA A 234 -2.70 -6.84 29.15
C ALA A 234 -2.76 -7.61 27.81
N LEU A 235 -1.84 -7.31 26.89
CA LEU A 235 -1.72 -8.00 25.61
C LEU A 235 -1.45 -9.50 25.80
N ARG A 236 -0.49 -9.89 26.63
CA ARG A 236 -0.19 -11.30 26.90
C ARG A 236 -1.39 -12.03 27.51
N SER A 237 -2.05 -11.43 28.50
CA SER A 237 -3.25 -12.02 29.11
C SER A 237 -4.35 -12.24 28.07
N PHE A 238 -4.63 -11.23 27.25
CA PHE A 238 -5.59 -11.33 26.16
C PHE A 238 -5.23 -12.45 25.18
N LEU A 239 -3.98 -12.52 24.72
CA LEU A 239 -3.55 -13.56 23.78
C LEU A 239 -3.69 -14.96 24.39
N GLU A 240 -3.29 -15.18 25.64
CA GLU A 240 -3.45 -16.46 26.34
C GLU A 240 -4.93 -16.86 26.43
N ASP A 241 -5.81 -15.92 26.78
CA ASP A 241 -7.26 -16.15 26.86
C ASP A 241 -7.87 -16.49 25.48
N GLU A 242 -7.50 -15.76 24.43
CA GLU A 242 -8.02 -15.97 23.08
C GLU A 242 -7.49 -17.26 22.42
N ILE A 243 -6.25 -17.65 22.69
CA ILE A 243 -5.69 -18.95 22.27
C ILE A 243 -6.49 -20.08 22.93
N LYS A 244 -6.73 -19.98 24.24
CA LYS A 244 -7.53 -20.96 24.96
C LYS A 244 -8.96 -21.03 24.40
N ASP A 245 -9.60 -19.90 24.19
CA ASP A 245 -10.97 -19.84 23.70
C ASP A 245 -11.11 -20.38 22.26
N ALA A 246 -10.14 -20.10 21.37
CA ALA A 246 -10.13 -20.70 20.03
C ALA A 246 -10.12 -22.25 20.10
N LYS A 247 -9.34 -22.82 21.03
CA LYS A 247 -9.29 -24.26 21.26
C LYS A 247 -10.61 -24.81 21.79
N ASP A 248 -11.18 -24.15 22.79
CA ASP A 248 -12.45 -24.56 23.39
C ASP A 248 -13.60 -24.52 22.36
N GLN A 249 -13.57 -23.56 21.43
CA GLN A 249 -14.56 -23.43 20.36
C GLN A 249 -14.32 -24.36 19.16
N GLY A 250 -13.11 -24.91 19.03
CA GLY A 250 -12.68 -25.73 17.89
C GLY A 250 -12.63 -24.93 16.58
N VAL A 251 -12.09 -23.71 16.63
CA VAL A 251 -11.85 -22.84 15.46
C VAL A 251 -10.36 -22.60 15.30
N LEU A 252 -9.94 -22.20 14.10
CA LEU A 252 -8.54 -21.81 13.90
C LEU A 252 -8.20 -20.56 14.72
N PHE A 253 -6.98 -20.48 15.23
CA PHE A 253 -6.42 -19.24 15.75
C PHE A 253 -5.69 -18.49 14.63
N SER A 254 -5.96 -17.19 14.49
CA SER A 254 -5.30 -16.32 13.52
C SER A 254 -5.04 -14.95 14.10
N LEU A 255 -3.87 -14.39 13.82
CA LEU A 255 -3.44 -13.04 14.17
C LEU A 255 -3.33 -12.20 12.90
N HIS A 256 -3.93 -11.02 12.93
CA HIS A 256 -3.94 -10.08 11.82
C HIS A 256 -3.34 -8.74 12.26
N VAL A 257 -2.10 -8.49 11.84
CA VAL A 257 -1.33 -7.26 12.14
C VAL A 257 -0.71 -6.71 10.85
N LYS A 258 0.07 -5.62 10.94
CA LYS A 258 0.70 -4.96 9.79
C LYS A 258 2.20 -4.76 9.99
N ALA A 259 2.93 -5.83 10.29
CA ALA A 259 4.33 -5.81 10.69
C ALA A 259 5.29 -5.13 9.68
N THR A 260 5.00 -5.17 8.38
CA THR A 260 5.85 -4.55 7.35
C THR A 260 5.77 -3.03 7.36
N MET A 261 4.59 -2.46 7.61
CA MET A 261 4.38 -1.01 7.66
C MET A 261 4.63 -0.49 9.08
N MET A 262 3.99 -1.10 10.09
CA MET A 262 4.17 -0.78 11.50
C MET A 262 5.43 -1.43 12.08
N LYS A 263 6.58 -1.09 11.49
CA LYS A 263 7.88 -1.77 11.65
C LYS A 263 8.46 -1.88 13.07
N ILE A 264 7.85 -1.22 14.05
CA ILE A 264 8.27 -1.28 15.47
C ILE A 264 7.18 -1.94 16.32
N SER A 265 5.95 -1.41 16.32
CA SER A 265 4.89 -1.93 17.20
C SER A 265 4.45 -3.35 16.85
N ASP A 266 4.19 -3.61 15.59
CA ASP A 266 3.49 -4.83 15.17
C ASP A 266 4.38 -6.07 15.22
N PRO A 267 5.70 -6.00 14.93
CA PRO A 267 6.63 -7.09 15.24
C PRO A 267 6.62 -7.47 16.73
N ILE A 268 6.59 -6.49 17.65
CA ILE A 268 6.54 -6.75 19.11
C ILE A 268 5.20 -7.41 19.49
N ILE A 269 4.09 -6.94 18.93
CA ILE A 269 2.76 -7.55 19.13
C ILE A 269 2.76 -9.00 18.62
N PHE A 270 3.36 -9.23 17.46
CA PHE A 270 3.50 -10.56 16.86
C PHE A 270 4.36 -11.48 17.73
N GLY A 271 5.50 -10.99 18.24
CA GLY A 271 6.35 -11.74 19.14
C GLY A 271 5.66 -12.12 20.45
N HIS A 272 4.80 -11.25 20.99
CA HIS A 272 3.95 -11.61 22.12
C HIS A 272 2.96 -12.73 21.80
N ALA A 273 2.40 -12.79 20.59
CA ALA A 273 1.53 -13.90 20.18
C ALA A 273 2.30 -15.21 20.01
N VAL A 274 3.50 -15.18 19.41
CA VAL A 274 4.38 -16.34 19.28
C VAL A 274 4.77 -16.88 20.65
N ALA A 275 5.19 -15.99 21.56
CA ALA A 275 5.57 -16.37 22.92
C ALA A 275 4.38 -16.88 23.74
N ALA A 276 3.17 -16.33 23.56
CA ALA A 276 1.97 -16.83 24.23
C ALA A 276 1.55 -18.22 23.71
N TYR A 277 1.65 -18.44 22.40
CA TYR A 277 1.29 -19.71 21.77
C TYR A 277 2.27 -20.84 22.14
N LEU A 278 3.58 -20.56 22.12
CA LEU A 278 4.66 -21.50 22.47
C LEU A 278 5.20 -21.31 23.90
N LYS A 279 4.35 -20.85 24.83
CA LYS A 279 4.74 -20.45 26.20
C LYS A 279 5.62 -21.47 26.90
N ASP A 280 5.18 -22.73 26.95
CA ASP A 280 5.90 -23.79 27.65
C ASP A 280 7.30 -24.04 27.04
N VAL A 281 7.45 -23.84 25.71
CA VAL A 281 8.74 -23.99 25.01
C VAL A 281 9.67 -22.82 25.34
N PHE A 282 9.18 -21.58 25.25
CA PHE A 282 9.97 -20.39 25.58
C PHE A 282 10.39 -20.36 27.05
N GLU A 283 9.53 -20.81 27.97
CA GLU A 283 9.86 -20.91 29.40
C GLU A 283 10.91 -22.00 29.67
N LYS A 284 10.79 -23.17 29.03
CA LYS A 284 11.71 -24.30 29.22
C LYS A 284 13.11 -24.03 28.65
N TYR A 285 13.21 -23.31 27.53
CA TYR A 285 14.47 -23.10 26.79
C TYR A 285 14.97 -21.65 26.82
N ALA A 286 14.51 -20.83 27.77
CA ALA A 286 14.81 -19.40 27.85
C ALA A 286 16.31 -19.06 27.73
N ASP A 287 17.18 -19.76 28.50
CA ASP A 287 18.63 -19.53 28.47
C ASP A 287 19.24 -19.88 27.10
N THR A 288 18.83 -21.01 26.52
CA THR A 288 19.28 -21.46 25.20
C THR A 288 18.85 -20.49 24.11
N PHE A 289 17.60 -20.04 24.13
CA PHE A 289 17.08 -19.08 23.14
C PHE A 289 17.75 -17.71 23.26
N THR A 290 18.09 -17.30 24.48
CA THR A 290 18.90 -16.08 24.71
C THR A 290 20.30 -16.21 24.11
N GLU A 291 20.97 -17.35 24.31
CA GLU A 291 22.31 -17.60 23.75
C GLU A 291 22.31 -17.65 22.22
N LEU A 292 21.27 -18.25 21.63
CA LEU A 292 21.09 -18.33 20.18
C LEU A 292 20.65 -17.00 19.54
N GLY A 293 20.16 -16.05 20.35
CA GLY A 293 19.55 -14.82 19.86
C GLY A 293 18.28 -15.10 19.05
N VAL A 294 17.41 -15.99 19.55
CA VAL A 294 16.06 -16.19 19.03
C VAL A 294 15.25 -14.94 19.33
N ASP A 295 14.57 -14.40 18.31
CA ASP A 295 13.72 -13.23 18.47
C ASP A 295 12.29 -13.55 17.99
N PRO A 296 11.32 -13.65 18.93
CA PRO A 296 9.94 -14.02 18.59
C PRO A 296 9.26 -12.97 17.69
N ASP A 297 9.77 -11.74 17.62
CA ASP A 297 9.23 -10.69 16.75
C ASP A 297 9.38 -11.05 15.25
N PHE A 298 10.30 -11.95 14.91
CA PHE A 298 10.47 -12.52 13.57
C PHE A 298 9.69 -13.82 13.34
N GLY A 299 9.08 -14.39 14.38
CA GLY A 299 8.21 -15.55 14.30
C GLY A 299 8.87 -16.90 14.51
N ILE A 300 8.05 -17.96 14.41
CA ILE A 300 8.47 -19.35 14.59
C ILE A 300 9.56 -19.72 13.57
N GLY A 301 9.55 -19.12 12.38
CA GLY A 301 10.58 -19.31 11.37
C GLY A 301 11.99 -18.94 11.86
N ASP A 302 12.14 -17.85 12.61
CA ASP A 302 13.43 -17.47 13.19
C ASP A 302 13.88 -18.51 14.23
N LEU A 303 12.98 -18.90 15.15
CA LEU A 303 13.26 -19.95 16.13
C LEU A 303 13.80 -21.23 15.45
N LEU A 304 13.12 -21.72 14.42
CA LEU A 304 13.53 -22.93 13.68
C LEU A 304 14.91 -22.76 13.01
N LEU A 305 15.16 -21.59 12.41
CA LEU A 305 16.46 -21.27 11.79
C LEU A 305 17.61 -21.21 12.81
N LYS A 306 17.35 -20.72 14.04
CA LYS A 306 18.38 -20.62 15.07
C LYS A 306 18.72 -21.97 15.69
N ILE A 307 17.72 -22.81 15.95
CA ILE A 307 17.96 -24.15 16.53
C ILE A 307 18.65 -25.11 15.56
N ASP A 308 18.64 -24.83 14.26
CA ASP A 308 19.43 -25.57 13.26
C ASP A 308 20.94 -25.52 13.52
N THR A 309 21.41 -24.56 14.31
CA THR A 309 22.82 -24.43 14.70
C THR A 309 23.22 -25.30 15.90
N LEU A 310 22.25 -25.91 16.59
CA LEU A 310 22.48 -26.75 17.77
C LEU A 310 22.90 -28.18 17.42
N PRO A 311 23.50 -28.91 18.39
CA PRO A 311 23.66 -30.35 18.31
C PRO A 311 22.34 -31.08 18.03
N ALA A 312 22.40 -32.16 17.25
CA ALA A 312 21.20 -32.84 16.75
C ALA A 312 20.26 -33.37 17.85
N ASP A 313 20.79 -33.77 19.00
CA ASP A 313 20.01 -34.23 20.15
C ASP A 313 19.28 -33.08 20.85
N GLN A 314 19.91 -31.92 20.99
CA GLN A 314 19.28 -30.72 21.56
C GLN A 314 18.22 -30.15 20.61
N LYS A 315 18.54 -30.06 19.32
CA LYS A 315 17.59 -29.67 18.28
C LYS A 315 16.35 -30.56 18.30
N ALA A 316 16.54 -31.88 18.26
CA ALA A 316 15.43 -32.83 18.25
C ALA A 316 14.56 -32.75 19.51
N ALA A 317 15.15 -32.45 20.68
CA ALA A 317 14.39 -32.24 21.91
C ALA A 317 13.52 -30.97 21.84
N ILE A 318 14.05 -29.87 21.32
CA ILE A 318 13.30 -28.62 21.15
C ILE A 318 12.19 -28.79 20.09
N GLU A 319 12.49 -29.40 18.95
CA GLU A 319 11.49 -29.70 17.90
C GLU A 319 10.34 -30.55 18.46
N ALA A 320 10.64 -31.59 19.25
CA ALA A 320 9.61 -32.43 19.86
C ALA A 320 8.73 -31.67 20.86
N ASP A 321 9.29 -30.72 21.63
CA ASP A 321 8.49 -29.89 22.53
C ASP A 321 7.68 -28.83 21.78
N ILE A 322 8.19 -28.30 20.66
CA ILE A 322 7.41 -27.43 19.76
C ILE A 322 6.21 -28.21 19.22
N ASP A 323 6.43 -29.41 18.67
CA ASP A 323 5.35 -30.26 18.13
C ASP A 323 4.31 -30.57 19.22
N ALA A 324 4.76 -30.98 20.41
CA ALA A 324 3.86 -31.26 21.53
C ALA A 324 3.07 -30.03 21.98
N CYS A 325 3.69 -28.83 21.95
CA CYS A 325 3.02 -27.58 22.26
C CYS A 325 1.97 -27.24 21.18
N MET A 326 2.33 -27.36 19.90
CA MET A 326 1.41 -27.13 18.78
C MET A 326 0.20 -28.08 18.82
N GLU A 327 0.41 -29.36 19.12
CA GLU A 327 -0.68 -30.34 19.31
C GLU A 327 -1.57 -30.02 20.52
N ALA A 328 -1.00 -29.38 21.55
CA ALA A 328 -1.74 -28.97 22.74
C ALA A 328 -2.47 -27.63 22.57
N GLN A 329 -2.29 -26.90 21.46
CA GLN A 329 -2.88 -25.59 21.20
C GLN A 329 -4.01 -25.68 20.15
N PRO A 330 -4.81 -24.61 19.91
CA PRO A 330 -5.73 -24.62 18.77
C PRO A 330 -4.97 -24.67 17.44
N ASP A 331 -5.54 -25.31 16.42
CA ASP A 331 -4.97 -25.27 15.08
C ASP A 331 -4.78 -23.82 14.58
N LEU A 332 -3.68 -23.55 13.90
CA LEU A 332 -3.39 -22.22 13.34
C LEU A 332 -3.95 -22.08 11.93
N TYR A 333 -4.32 -20.85 11.58
CA TYR A 333 -4.43 -20.45 10.18
C TYR A 333 -3.10 -20.69 9.44
N MET A 334 -3.16 -21.34 8.28
CA MET A 334 -2.02 -21.70 7.44
C MET A 334 -1.86 -20.75 6.24
N VAL A 335 -0.66 -20.21 6.09
CA VAL A 335 -0.22 -19.51 4.87
C VAL A 335 0.05 -20.52 3.75
N ASN A 336 0.65 -21.66 4.11
CA ASN A 336 0.87 -22.79 3.21
C ASN A 336 0.86 -24.10 4.01
N SER A 337 -0.26 -24.83 3.97
CA SER A 337 -0.44 -26.10 4.69
C SER A 337 0.52 -27.20 4.22
N ASP A 338 0.79 -27.30 2.90
CA ASP A 338 1.67 -28.33 2.33
C ASP A 338 3.12 -28.22 2.82
N ARG A 339 3.53 -27.01 3.22
CA ARG A 339 4.86 -26.69 3.73
C ARG A 339 4.89 -26.48 5.24
N GLY A 340 3.76 -26.63 5.94
CA GLY A 340 3.65 -26.37 7.37
C GLY A 340 3.81 -24.90 7.76
N ILE A 341 3.69 -23.96 6.82
CA ILE A 341 3.86 -22.52 7.12
C ILE A 341 2.55 -21.95 7.67
N SER A 342 2.55 -21.69 8.97
CA SER A 342 1.43 -21.11 9.72
C SER A 342 1.46 -19.58 9.76
N ASN A 343 0.38 -18.99 10.22
CA ASN A 343 0.22 -17.55 10.45
C ASN A 343 1.24 -16.96 11.43
N LEU A 344 1.82 -17.78 12.33
CA LEU A 344 2.85 -17.36 13.28
C LEU A 344 4.29 -17.62 12.80
N HIS A 345 4.49 -18.07 11.56
CA HIS A 345 5.83 -18.36 11.02
C HIS A 345 6.65 -17.11 10.73
N VAL A 346 6.07 -16.11 10.05
CA VAL A 346 6.74 -14.87 9.64
C VAL A 346 5.77 -13.70 9.81
N SER A 347 6.18 -12.65 10.51
CA SER A 347 5.32 -11.52 10.88
C SER A 347 4.76 -10.73 9.69
N SER A 348 5.38 -10.85 8.51
CA SER A 348 4.96 -10.19 7.28
C SER A 348 4.02 -11.01 6.38
N ASP A 349 3.79 -12.29 6.65
CA ASP A 349 3.05 -13.16 5.72
C ASP A 349 1.54 -12.89 5.73
N VAL A 350 0.97 -12.57 6.89
CA VAL A 350 -0.47 -12.30 7.06
C VAL A 350 -0.66 -10.84 7.45
N ILE A 351 -1.02 -10.02 6.46
CA ILE A 351 -1.18 -8.57 6.61
C ILE A 351 -2.67 -8.24 6.71
N ILE A 352 -3.10 -7.57 7.77
CA ILE A 352 -4.51 -7.36 8.15
C ILE A 352 -5.41 -6.84 7.01
N ASP A 353 -4.97 -5.83 6.27
CA ASP A 353 -5.71 -5.18 5.19
C ASP A 353 -5.95 -6.09 3.99
N ALA A 354 -5.06 -7.06 3.72
CA ALA A 354 -5.28 -8.03 2.64
C ALA A 354 -5.94 -9.32 3.13
N SER A 355 -5.53 -9.80 4.31
CA SER A 355 -5.94 -11.08 4.86
C SER A 355 -7.40 -11.12 5.30
N LEU A 356 -7.90 -10.07 5.96
CA LEU A 356 -9.30 -10.05 6.41
C LEU A 356 -10.29 -9.92 5.25
N PRO A 357 -10.09 -9.04 4.25
CA PRO A 357 -10.97 -9.04 3.08
C PRO A 357 -10.94 -10.35 2.30
N ALA A 358 -9.78 -11.00 2.17
CA ALA A 358 -9.68 -12.31 1.51
C ALA A 358 -10.49 -13.38 2.26
N LEU A 359 -10.37 -13.42 3.59
CA LEU A 359 -11.14 -14.31 4.46
C LEU A 359 -12.65 -14.01 4.40
N ILE A 360 -13.03 -12.73 4.43
CA ILE A 360 -14.44 -12.31 4.36
C ILE A 360 -15.04 -12.71 3.01
N ARG A 361 -14.31 -12.48 1.92
CA ARG A 361 -14.66 -12.91 0.58
C ARG A 361 -14.80 -14.44 0.49
N ALA A 362 -13.98 -15.19 1.19
CA ALA A 362 -14.00 -16.66 1.22
C ALA A 362 -15.15 -17.25 2.08
N GLY A 363 -16.11 -16.44 2.55
CA GLY A 363 -17.21 -16.93 3.39
C GLY A 363 -16.84 -17.05 4.87
N GLY A 364 -15.86 -16.29 5.33
CA GLY A 364 -15.38 -16.35 6.70
C GLY A 364 -14.47 -17.55 6.96
N LYS A 365 -13.81 -18.08 5.92
CA LYS A 365 -13.01 -19.31 6.02
C LYS A 365 -11.52 -19.05 5.87
N ALA A 366 -10.73 -19.80 6.60
CA ALA A 366 -9.27 -19.84 6.53
C ALA A 366 -8.78 -21.28 6.36
N TRP A 367 -7.56 -21.45 5.84
CA TRP A 367 -6.96 -22.77 5.62
C TRP A 367 -6.33 -23.30 6.91
N GLY A 368 -6.70 -24.53 7.29
CA GLY A 368 -6.12 -25.23 8.43
C GLY A 368 -4.93 -26.12 8.07
N PRO A 369 -4.28 -26.77 9.06
CA PRO A 369 -3.15 -27.68 8.85
C PRO A 369 -3.46 -28.87 7.95
N ASP A 370 -4.73 -29.30 7.88
CA ASP A 370 -5.19 -30.39 7.04
C ASP A 370 -5.44 -29.99 5.57
N GLY A 371 -5.13 -28.73 5.21
CA GLY A 371 -5.36 -28.19 3.88
C GLY A 371 -6.85 -28.00 3.57
N LYS A 372 -7.71 -27.80 4.57
CA LYS A 372 -9.13 -27.52 4.39
C LYS A 372 -9.57 -26.19 5.01
N GLU A 373 -10.68 -25.68 4.50
CA GLU A 373 -11.33 -24.46 4.96
C GLU A 373 -12.05 -24.66 6.30
N ASN A 374 -11.77 -23.80 7.28
CA ASN A 374 -12.36 -23.82 8.62
C ASN A 374 -12.79 -22.42 9.06
N ASP A 375 -13.72 -22.34 10.01
CA ASP A 375 -13.98 -21.08 10.73
C ASP A 375 -12.76 -20.70 11.58
N THR A 376 -12.57 -19.41 11.81
CA THR A 376 -11.37 -18.88 12.48
C THR A 376 -11.68 -17.73 13.42
N LYS A 377 -10.94 -17.64 14.51
CA LYS A 377 -10.88 -16.47 15.39
C LYS A 377 -9.84 -15.50 14.83
N CYS A 378 -10.30 -14.36 14.34
CA CYS A 378 -9.48 -13.28 13.80
C CYS A 378 -9.03 -12.35 14.93
N VAL A 379 -7.88 -12.62 15.52
CA VAL A 379 -7.30 -11.80 16.59
C VAL A 379 -6.68 -10.53 16.01
N ILE A 380 -7.20 -9.38 16.44
CA ILE A 380 -6.71 -8.04 16.14
C ILE A 380 -6.55 -7.36 17.51
N PRO A 381 -5.35 -7.33 18.11
CA PRO A 381 -5.23 -6.94 19.51
C PRO A 381 -5.72 -5.51 19.82
N ASP A 382 -5.38 -4.54 18.97
CA ASP A 382 -5.83 -3.16 19.17
C ASP A 382 -7.25 -2.91 18.64
N SER A 383 -8.07 -2.26 19.47
CA SER A 383 -9.50 -2.06 19.20
C SER A 383 -9.83 -0.85 18.34
N SER A 384 -8.84 -0.01 17.97
CA SER A 384 -9.10 1.22 17.18
C SER A 384 -9.81 0.93 15.86
N TYR A 385 -9.48 -0.20 15.23
CA TYR A 385 -9.98 -0.56 13.90
C TYR A 385 -10.59 -1.97 13.82
N ALA A 386 -10.48 -2.79 14.86
CA ALA A 386 -11.00 -4.17 14.84
C ALA A 386 -12.51 -4.22 14.54
N GLY A 387 -13.26 -3.23 15.01
CA GLY A 387 -14.72 -3.15 14.87
C GLY A 387 -15.24 -3.14 13.44
N ILE A 388 -14.50 -2.59 12.46
CA ILE A 388 -14.98 -2.55 11.06
C ILE A 388 -15.06 -3.95 10.45
N TYR A 389 -14.13 -4.84 10.82
CA TYR A 389 -14.09 -6.20 10.31
C TYR A 389 -15.09 -7.08 11.06
N ALA A 390 -15.22 -6.88 12.38
CA ALA A 390 -16.25 -7.53 13.18
C ALA A 390 -17.65 -7.27 12.59
N GLU A 391 -17.96 -5.99 12.35
CA GLU A 391 -19.24 -5.56 11.78
C GLU A 391 -19.47 -6.14 10.38
N THR A 392 -18.43 -6.21 9.54
CA THR A 392 -18.55 -6.79 8.20
C THR A 392 -18.79 -8.30 8.23
N ILE A 393 -18.12 -9.02 9.14
CA ILE A 393 -18.33 -10.46 9.36
C ILE A 393 -19.76 -10.71 9.84
N ASP A 394 -20.22 -9.97 10.85
CA ASP A 394 -21.57 -10.12 11.40
C ASP A 394 -22.65 -9.76 10.37
N PHE A 395 -22.43 -8.73 9.57
CA PHE A 395 -23.30 -8.39 8.46
C PHE A 395 -23.40 -9.54 7.44
N CYS A 396 -22.27 -10.18 7.08
CA CYS A 396 -22.27 -11.29 6.13
C CYS A 396 -22.93 -12.55 6.69
N LYS A 397 -22.78 -12.83 8.00
CA LYS A 397 -23.53 -13.91 8.68
C LYS A 397 -25.04 -13.65 8.64
N GLU A 398 -25.46 -12.41 8.84
CA GLU A 398 -26.87 -12.01 8.85
C GLU A 398 -27.50 -11.97 7.44
N ARG A 399 -26.74 -11.47 6.45
CA ARG A 399 -27.27 -11.11 5.11
C ARG A 399 -26.74 -11.98 3.97
N GLY A 400 -25.87 -12.93 4.26
CA GLY A 400 -25.14 -13.71 3.27
C GLY A 400 -24.04 -12.90 2.58
N ALA A 401 -23.39 -13.53 1.60
CA ALA A 401 -22.33 -12.89 0.81
C ALA A 401 -22.86 -11.71 -0.03
N PHE A 402 -21.96 -10.76 -0.34
CA PHE A 402 -22.24 -9.73 -1.34
C PHE A 402 -22.41 -10.33 -2.75
N ASN A 403 -23.15 -9.61 -3.60
CA ASN A 403 -23.32 -9.97 -5.00
C ASN A 403 -22.63 -8.91 -5.88
N PRO A 404 -21.45 -9.21 -6.47
CA PRO A 404 -20.73 -8.26 -7.32
C PRO A 404 -21.53 -7.74 -8.53
N SER A 405 -22.53 -8.51 -8.99
CA SER A 405 -23.41 -8.10 -10.11
C SER A 405 -24.41 -6.99 -9.77
N GLU A 406 -24.70 -6.79 -8.48
CA GLU A 406 -25.76 -5.88 -8.01
C GLU A 406 -25.27 -4.85 -7.00
N MET A 407 -24.15 -5.11 -6.31
CA MET A 407 -23.70 -4.26 -5.21
C MET A 407 -23.22 -2.89 -5.67
N GLY A 408 -23.45 -1.89 -4.83
CA GLY A 408 -22.92 -0.54 -4.99
C GLY A 408 -21.41 -0.49 -4.73
N SER A 409 -20.89 0.71 -4.50
CA SER A 409 -19.47 0.95 -4.30
C SER A 409 -19.17 1.81 -3.08
N VAL A 410 -18.06 1.53 -2.40
CA VAL A 410 -17.49 2.42 -1.38
C VAL A 410 -16.16 2.96 -1.85
N SER A 411 -16.15 4.24 -2.18
CA SER A 411 -14.92 5.00 -2.43
C SER A 411 -14.35 5.53 -1.12
N ASN A 412 -13.08 5.96 -1.14
CA ASN A 412 -12.41 6.49 0.03
C ASN A 412 -11.70 7.81 -0.25
N VAL A 413 -11.91 8.77 0.67
CA VAL A 413 -11.10 9.97 0.83
C VAL A 413 -10.29 9.83 2.12
N GLY A 414 -8.98 9.64 1.97
CA GLY A 414 -8.09 9.28 3.08
C GLY A 414 -7.12 10.39 3.45
N LEU A 415 -7.09 10.75 4.74
CA LEU A 415 -6.06 11.63 5.30
C LEU A 415 -4.71 10.90 5.30
N MET A 416 -3.70 11.41 4.59
CA MET A 416 -2.38 10.78 4.54
C MET A 416 -1.21 11.73 4.32
N ALA A 417 -1.48 12.97 3.87
CA ALA A 417 -0.42 13.91 3.51
C ALA A 417 0.53 14.16 4.69
N LYS A 418 1.83 14.31 4.39
CA LYS A 418 2.89 14.56 5.38
C LYS A 418 2.99 13.49 6.48
N LYS A 419 2.72 12.22 6.14
CA LYS A 419 2.77 11.06 7.05
C LYS A 419 1.81 11.20 8.24
N ALA A 420 0.58 11.61 7.96
CA ALA A 420 -0.45 11.78 8.98
C ALA A 420 -0.64 10.50 9.83
N GLU A 421 -0.90 10.71 11.12
CA GLU A 421 -1.29 9.68 12.09
C GLU A 421 -0.21 8.56 12.25
N GLU A 422 -0.60 7.29 12.33
CA GLU A 422 0.29 6.16 12.63
C GLU A 422 1.46 6.02 11.65
N TYR A 423 1.28 6.40 10.39
CA TYR A 423 2.31 6.25 9.35
C TYR A 423 3.52 7.18 9.58
N GLY A 424 3.35 8.22 10.40
CA GLY A 424 4.42 9.11 10.83
C GLY A 424 5.11 8.67 12.12
N SER A 425 4.57 7.67 12.83
CA SER A 425 4.87 7.37 14.25
C SER A 425 6.12 6.51 14.49
N HIS A 426 6.71 5.91 13.45
CA HIS A 426 7.81 4.94 13.66
C HIS A 426 9.02 5.50 14.42
N PRO A 427 9.55 6.70 14.10
CA PRO A 427 10.63 7.29 14.89
C PRO A 427 10.19 7.79 16.28
N GLN A 428 8.90 7.69 16.63
CA GLN A 428 8.29 8.07 17.90
C GLN A 428 7.63 6.87 18.60
N THR A 429 7.94 5.64 18.19
CA THR A 429 7.45 4.40 18.81
C THR A 429 8.59 3.74 19.57
N PHE A 430 8.33 3.40 20.83
CA PHE A 430 9.34 2.87 21.75
C PHE A 430 8.79 1.68 22.53
N LYS A 431 9.61 0.64 22.69
CA LYS A 431 9.45 -0.30 23.80
C LYS A 431 9.89 0.41 25.08
N ALA A 432 9.01 0.50 26.07
CA ALA A 432 9.27 1.20 27.31
C ALA A 432 10.53 0.64 28.00
N PRO A 433 11.53 1.49 28.35
CA PRO A 433 12.80 1.03 28.93
C PRO A 433 12.68 0.40 30.32
N GLY A 434 11.56 0.61 31.00
CA GLY A 434 11.31 0.18 32.35
C GLY A 434 10.07 0.84 32.93
N ASN A 435 9.83 0.62 34.23
CA ASN A 435 8.70 1.22 34.92
C ASN A 435 8.93 2.71 35.16
N GLY A 436 7.95 3.53 34.78
CA GLY A 436 8.06 4.99 34.90
C GLY A 436 6.98 5.70 34.10
N LYS A 437 7.34 6.84 33.53
CA LYS A 437 6.45 7.68 32.72
C LYS A 437 7.12 8.03 31.39
N ILE A 438 6.36 8.01 30.30
CA ILE A 438 6.80 8.63 29.04
C ILE A 438 5.99 9.92 28.84
N ARG A 439 6.69 11.00 28.52
CA ARG A 439 6.14 12.35 28.32
C ARG A 439 6.44 12.86 26.93
N PHE A 440 5.44 13.46 26.32
CA PHE A 440 5.63 14.39 25.20
C PHE A 440 5.67 15.80 25.78
N VAL A 441 6.79 16.51 25.56
CA VAL A 441 6.98 17.87 26.05
C VAL A 441 7.27 18.83 24.89
N ASP A 442 6.71 20.04 24.98
CA ASP A 442 6.89 21.06 23.95
C ASP A 442 8.24 21.80 24.08
N ALA A 443 8.45 22.78 23.19
CA ALA A 443 9.66 23.59 23.15
C ALA A 443 9.86 24.45 24.42
N ALA A 444 8.79 24.80 25.13
CA ALA A 444 8.84 25.55 26.38
C ALA A 444 9.12 24.64 27.60
N GLY A 445 9.16 23.32 27.40
CA GLY A 445 9.32 22.33 28.46
C GLY A 445 8.01 21.97 29.17
N THR A 446 6.86 22.39 28.63
CA THR A 446 5.53 22.03 29.13
C THR A 446 5.24 20.59 28.74
N THR A 447 4.76 19.78 29.68
CA THR A 447 4.26 18.43 29.36
C THR A 447 2.90 18.55 28.68
N LEU A 448 2.83 18.11 27.43
CA LEU A 448 1.60 18.07 26.65
C LEU A 448 0.80 16.81 26.98
N ILE A 449 1.46 15.65 26.96
CA ILE A 449 0.85 14.35 27.21
C ILE A 449 1.80 13.48 28.04
N GLU A 450 1.26 12.70 28.99
CA GLU A 450 2.02 11.77 29.83
C GLU A 450 1.26 10.44 29.99
N HIS A 451 2.00 9.32 29.99
CA HIS A 451 1.51 7.98 30.32
C HIS A 451 2.41 7.30 31.34
N ASP A 452 1.80 6.61 32.31
CA ASP A 452 2.50 5.62 33.12
C ASP A 452 2.78 4.38 32.26
N VAL A 453 4.02 3.91 32.25
CA VAL A 453 4.47 2.76 31.46
C VAL A 453 5.13 1.72 32.35
N GLU A 454 4.95 0.45 32.00
CA GLU A 454 5.71 -0.68 32.56
C GLU A 454 6.76 -1.16 31.56
N GLU A 455 7.77 -1.87 32.04
CA GLU A 455 8.78 -2.49 31.17
C GLU A 455 8.12 -3.34 30.08
N ASN A 456 8.58 -3.18 28.84
CA ASN A 456 8.07 -3.81 27.63
C ASN A 456 6.72 -3.29 27.09
N ASP A 457 6.05 -2.34 27.76
CA ASP A 457 4.91 -1.65 27.13
C ASP A 457 5.36 -1.02 25.80
N ILE A 458 4.47 -1.00 24.82
CA ILE A 458 4.72 -0.32 23.54
C ILE A 458 4.10 1.07 23.68
N TRP A 459 4.90 2.12 23.63
CA TRP A 459 4.42 3.50 23.63
C TRP A 459 4.62 4.12 22.25
N ARG A 460 3.66 4.91 21.76
CA ARG A 460 3.79 5.65 20.50
C ARG A 460 3.18 7.04 20.58
N ALA A 461 3.68 7.94 19.74
CA ALA A 461 3.04 9.21 19.44
C ALA A 461 2.86 9.41 17.94
N CYS A 462 1.76 10.03 17.55
CA CYS A 462 1.49 10.42 16.17
C CYS A 462 1.34 11.94 16.07
N GLN A 463 1.48 12.45 14.84
CA GLN A 463 1.33 13.86 14.51
C GLN A 463 0.53 13.98 13.23
N THR A 464 -0.47 14.85 13.25
CA THR A 464 -1.29 15.16 12.08
C THR A 464 -1.33 16.67 11.89
N LYS A 465 -0.85 17.12 10.73
CA LYS A 465 -0.72 18.55 10.47
C LYS A 465 -2.04 19.18 10.06
N ASP A 466 -2.22 20.44 10.42
CA ASP A 466 -3.48 21.16 10.16
C ASP A 466 -3.79 21.31 8.66
N ALA A 467 -2.80 21.67 7.85
CA ALA A 467 -3.00 21.87 6.41
C ALA A 467 -3.46 20.57 5.67
N PRO A 468 -2.88 19.39 5.96
CA PRO A 468 -3.46 18.11 5.56
C PRO A 468 -4.91 17.88 5.97
N ILE A 469 -5.31 18.24 7.19
CA ILE A 469 -6.69 18.08 7.67
C ILE A 469 -7.65 18.97 6.87
N GLN A 470 -7.32 20.25 6.68
CA GLN A 470 -8.13 21.17 5.86
C GLN A 470 -8.31 20.65 4.43
N ASN A 471 -7.22 20.19 3.81
CA ASN A 471 -7.27 19.62 2.46
C ASN A 471 -8.12 18.34 2.41
N TRP A 472 -8.04 17.48 3.41
CA TRP A 472 -8.83 16.25 3.52
C TRP A 472 -10.33 16.54 3.59
N ILE A 473 -10.75 17.52 4.41
CA ILE A 473 -12.14 17.99 4.49
C ILE A 473 -12.61 18.52 3.13
N LYS A 474 -11.82 19.40 2.50
CA LYS A 474 -12.10 19.94 1.17
C LYS A 474 -12.27 18.84 0.13
N LEU A 475 -11.41 17.82 0.15
CA LEU A 475 -11.46 16.68 -0.77
C LEU A 475 -12.74 15.86 -0.55
N GLY A 476 -13.13 15.60 0.71
CA GLY A 476 -14.37 14.93 1.06
C GLY A 476 -15.60 15.65 0.50
N VAL A 477 -15.69 16.97 0.68
CA VAL A 477 -16.77 17.80 0.13
C VAL A 477 -16.76 17.77 -1.41
N SER A 478 -15.58 17.90 -2.01
CA SER A 478 -15.43 17.90 -3.47
C SER A 478 -15.88 16.58 -4.10
N ARG A 479 -15.56 15.44 -3.47
CA ARG A 479 -16.02 14.12 -3.92
C ARG A 479 -17.51 13.92 -3.73
N ALA A 480 -18.07 14.31 -2.58
CA ALA A 480 -19.51 14.29 -2.35
C ALA A 480 -20.27 15.09 -3.42
N ARG A 481 -19.76 16.28 -3.76
CA ARG A 481 -20.31 17.16 -4.80
C ARG A 481 -20.22 16.54 -6.20
N ALA A 482 -19.05 16.00 -6.57
CA ALA A 482 -18.81 15.45 -7.90
C ALA A 482 -19.66 14.20 -8.18
N THR A 483 -19.99 13.43 -7.14
CA THR A 483 -20.69 12.15 -7.27
C THR A 483 -22.18 12.22 -6.88
N GLY A 484 -22.57 13.18 -6.05
CA GLY A 484 -23.92 13.27 -5.49
C GLY A 484 -24.26 12.16 -4.48
N VAL A 485 -23.27 11.37 -4.03
CA VAL A 485 -23.46 10.28 -3.07
C VAL A 485 -23.15 10.75 -1.64
N PRO A 486 -23.73 10.12 -0.59
CA PRO A 486 -23.42 10.47 0.79
C PRO A 486 -21.94 10.29 1.12
N ALA A 487 -21.34 11.25 1.82
CA ALA A 487 -20.00 11.17 2.35
C ALA A 487 -20.03 11.04 3.87
N ILE A 488 -19.58 9.89 4.36
CA ILE A 488 -19.56 9.58 5.78
C ILE A 488 -18.14 9.75 6.29
N ILE A 489 -17.97 10.54 7.33
CA ILE A 489 -16.72 10.77 8.04
C ILE A 489 -16.64 9.79 9.21
N TRP A 490 -15.62 8.92 9.22
CA TRP A 490 -15.53 7.79 10.13
C TRP A 490 -14.65 8.19 11.30
N LEU A 491 -15.25 8.76 12.34
CA LEU A 491 -14.56 9.23 13.53
C LEU A 491 -15.34 8.86 14.78
N ASN A 492 -14.66 8.29 15.77
CA ASN A 492 -15.23 8.00 17.06
C ASN A 492 -14.90 9.13 18.05
N LYS A 493 -15.88 9.93 18.44
CA LYS A 493 -15.71 11.01 19.42
C LYS A 493 -15.14 10.55 20.79
N ASP A 494 -15.22 9.25 21.09
CA ASP A 494 -14.70 8.68 22.33
C ASP A 494 -13.20 8.30 22.23
N ARG A 495 -12.62 8.32 21.01
CA ARG A 495 -11.16 8.33 20.80
C ARG A 495 -10.64 9.76 20.88
N ALA A 496 -9.58 9.97 21.63
CA ALA A 496 -9.07 11.32 21.91
C ALA A 496 -8.60 12.02 20.63
N HIS A 497 -7.91 11.30 19.74
CA HIS A 497 -7.44 11.84 18.45
C HIS A 497 -8.62 12.21 17.53
N ASP A 498 -9.55 11.28 17.33
CA ASP A 498 -10.73 11.49 16.50
C ASP A 498 -11.57 12.67 17.03
N ALA A 499 -11.64 12.87 18.35
CA ALA A 499 -12.32 14.02 18.94
C ALA A 499 -11.65 15.36 18.58
N GLU A 500 -10.32 15.42 18.49
CA GLU A 500 -9.61 16.61 17.98
C GLU A 500 -9.89 16.82 16.49
N LEU A 501 -9.90 15.76 15.67
CA LEU A 501 -10.27 15.86 14.25
C LEU A 501 -11.71 16.32 14.04
N ILE A 502 -12.66 15.89 14.88
CA ILE A 502 -14.05 16.38 14.83
C ILE A 502 -14.10 17.90 15.07
N LYS A 503 -13.31 18.44 16.00
CA LYS A 503 -13.24 19.90 16.22
C LYS A 503 -12.73 20.63 14.97
N LYS A 504 -11.75 20.06 14.27
CA LYS A 504 -11.24 20.61 13.00
C LYS A 504 -12.32 20.56 11.90
N ILE A 505 -13.11 19.49 11.84
CA ILE A 505 -14.24 19.40 10.92
C ILE A 505 -15.30 20.46 11.23
N ASP A 506 -15.69 20.60 12.49
CA ASP A 506 -16.65 21.63 12.93
C ASP A 506 -16.16 23.04 12.58
N GLN A 507 -14.84 23.26 12.61
CA GLN A 507 -14.22 24.52 12.23
C GLN A 507 -14.23 24.77 10.71
N TYR A 508 -13.77 23.81 9.90
CA TYR A 508 -13.48 24.04 8.48
C TYR A 508 -14.61 23.63 7.53
N LEU A 509 -15.47 22.68 7.89
CA LEU A 509 -16.60 22.28 7.03
C LEU A 509 -17.53 23.46 6.68
N PRO A 510 -17.83 24.42 7.59
CA PRO A 510 -18.60 25.63 7.26
C PRO A 510 -17.98 26.56 6.20
N GLU A 511 -16.68 26.42 5.91
CA GLU A 511 -15.99 27.21 4.87
C GLU A 511 -16.28 26.69 3.46
N HIS A 512 -16.96 25.54 3.34
CA HIS A 512 -17.32 24.93 2.07
C HIS A 512 -18.83 24.98 1.81
N ASP A 513 -19.21 25.10 0.53
CA ASP A 513 -20.61 24.95 0.15
C ASP A 513 -21.03 23.47 0.27
N THR A 514 -21.81 23.18 1.30
CA THR A 514 -22.38 21.85 1.59
C THR A 514 -23.87 21.75 1.25
N ASN A 515 -24.45 22.78 0.62
CA ASN A 515 -25.87 22.77 0.27
C ASN A 515 -26.21 21.59 -0.64
N GLY A 516 -27.22 20.80 -0.27
CA GLY A 516 -27.64 19.62 -1.03
C GLY A 516 -26.70 18.42 -0.96
N LEU A 517 -25.69 18.43 -0.09
CA LEU A 517 -24.84 17.26 0.19
C LEU A 517 -25.33 16.54 1.44
N ASP A 518 -25.16 15.22 1.44
CA ASP A 518 -25.35 14.38 2.63
C ASP A 518 -23.98 14.05 3.23
N ILE A 519 -23.53 14.87 4.18
CA ILE A 519 -22.25 14.69 4.89
C ILE A 519 -22.55 14.46 6.37
N ARG A 520 -22.03 13.36 6.94
CA ARG A 520 -22.29 12.98 8.33
C ARG A 520 -21.02 12.44 9.00
N ILE A 521 -20.93 12.62 10.30
CA ILE A 521 -19.91 11.96 11.13
C ILE A 521 -20.56 10.76 11.81
N MET A 522 -19.92 9.59 11.73
CA MET A 522 -20.34 8.34 12.36
C MET A 522 -19.13 7.62 12.96
N THR A 523 -19.35 6.83 14.01
CA THR A 523 -18.30 5.94 14.51
C THR A 523 -17.89 4.95 13.41
N PRO A 524 -16.64 4.43 13.39
CA PRO A 524 -16.22 3.47 12.37
C PRO A 524 -17.15 2.27 12.23
N VAL A 525 -17.73 1.77 13.34
CA VAL A 525 -18.69 0.65 13.34
C VAL A 525 -20.02 1.06 12.70
N ASP A 526 -20.61 2.17 13.13
CA ASP A 526 -21.88 2.66 12.57
C ASP A 526 -21.75 3.00 11.08
N ALA A 527 -20.63 3.63 10.70
CA ALA A 527 -20.31 3.97 9.32
C ALA A 527 -20.13 2.72 8.45
N THR A 528 -19.53 1.66 9.00
CA THR A 528 -19.41 0.36 8.36
C THR A 528 -20.79 -0.22 8.09
N ARG A 529 -21.66 -0.36 9.12
CA ARG A 529 -23.03 -0.86 8.97
C ARG A 529 -23.81 -0.09 7.91
N PHE A 530 -23.81 1.25 8.01
CA PHE A 530 -24.50 2.12 7.05
C PHE A 530 -24.01 1.89 5.61
N SER A 531 -22.69 1.78 5.41
CA SER A 531 -22.10 1.58 4.10
C SER A 531 -22.42 0.18 3.54
N LEU A 532 -22.35 -0.87 4.36
CA LEU A 532 -22.67 -2.24 3.95
C LEU A 532 -24.14 -2.40 3.56
N GLU A 533 -25.06 -1.78 4.30
CA GLU A 533 -26.49 -1.75 3.95
C GLU A 533 -26.73 -1.10 2.58
N ARG A 534 -26.10 0.06 2.34
CA ARG A 534 -26.21 0.75 1.06
C ARG A 534 -25.62 -0.06 -0.09
N VAL A 535 -24.41 -0.57 0.10
CA VAL A 535 -23.71 -1.38 -0.91
C VAL A 535 -24.52 -2.62 -1.27
N LYS A 536 -25.07 -3.34 -0.28
CA LYS A 536 -25.92 -4.51 -0.54
C LYS A 536 -27.16 -4.17 -1.37
N ASN A 537 -27.66 -2.94 -1.26
CA ASN A 537 -28.81 -2.41 -1.98
C ASN A 537 -28.44 -1.69 -3.30
N GLY A 538 -27.22 -1.85 -3.81
CA GLY A 538 -26.80 -1.24 -5.07
C GLY A 538 -26.50 0.26 -4.98
N GLN A 539 -26.33 0.79 -3.77
CA GLN A 539 -26.09 2.22 -3.52
C GLN A 539 -24.65 2.49 -3.08
N ASP A 540 -24.14 3.65 -3.51
CA ASP A 540 -22.75 4.02 -3.27
C ASP A 540 -22.58 4.89 -2.01
N THR A 541 -21.40 4.85 -1.40
CA THR A 541 -21.03 5.72 -0.26
C THR A 541 -19.58 6.20 -0.42
N VAL A 542 -19.30 7.44 -0.06
CA VAL A 542 -17.92 7.93 0.09
C VAL A 542 -17.54 7.76 1.57
N SER A 543 -16.50 6.98 1.84
CA SER A 543 -15.87 6.93 3.17
C SER A 543 -14.82 8.03 3.27
N VAL A 544 -14.87 8.85 4.32
CA VAL A 544 -13.91 9.92 4.58
C VAL A 544 -13.21 9.59 5.89
N THR A 545 -11.95 9.18 5.83
CA THR A 545 -11.28 8.48 6.94
C THR A 545 -9.86 8.97 7.20
N GLY A 546 -9.34 8.64 8.39
CA GLY A 546 -7.90 8.66 8.69
C GLY A 546 -7.09 7.69 7.81
N ASN A 547 -5.78 7.68 7.99
CA ASN A 547 -4.78 7.01 7.17
C ASN A 547 -4.84 5.48 7.27
N VAL A 548 -5.01 4.93 8.47
CA VAL A 548 -5.13 3.47 8.64
C VAL A 548 -6.42 2.95 8.02
N LEU A 549 -7.56 3.58 8.31
CA LEU A 549 -8.85 3.21 7.72
C LEU A 549 -8.88 3.42 6.20
N ARG A 550 -8.18 4.43 5.67
CA ARG A 550 -7.99 4.58 4.21
C ARG A 550 -7.45 3.28 3.64
N ASP A 551 -6.39 2.75 4.23
CA ASP A 551 -5.79 1.51 3.74
C ASP A 551 -6.77 0.34 3.85
N TYR A 552 -7.32 0.11 5.03
CA TYR A 552 -8.17 -1.05 5.31
C TYR A 552 -9.42 -1.08 4.41
N LEU A 553 -10.07 0.07 4.23
CA LEU A 553 -11.29 0.16 3.41
C LEU A 553 -11.00 0.09 1.92
N THR A 554 -9.83 0.57 1.48
CA THR A 554 -9.42 0.49 0.06
C THR A 554 -8.89 -0.88 -0.35
N ASP A 555 -8.73 -1.81 0.59
CA ASP A 555 -8.63 -3.24 0.30
C ASP A 555 -9.97 -3.96 0.50
N LEU A 556 -10.67 -3.71 1.61
CA LEU A 556 -11.91 -4.38 1.97
C LEU A 556 -12.97 -4.29 0.86
N PHE A 557 -13.39 -3.08 0.51
CA PHE A 557 -14.48 -2.92 -0.46
C PHE A 557 -14.08 -3.36 -1.87
N PRO A 558 -12.90 -3.00 -2.40
CA PRO A 558 -12.49 -3.46 -3.73
C PRO A 558 -12.37 -4.97 -3.87
N ILE A 559 -11.88 -5.67 -2.84
CA ILE A 559 -11.82 -7.14 -2.86
C ILE A 559 -13.21 -7.76 -2.91
N LEU A 560 -14.20 -7.17 -2.23
CA LEU A 560 -15.60 -7.62 -2.28
C LEU A 560 -16.32 -7.20 -3.57
N GLU A 561 -15.97 -6.04 -4.14
CA GLU A 561 -16.65 -5.45 -5.29
C GLU A 561 -16.15 -5.93 -6.64
N VAL A 562 -14.82 -5.99 -6.81
CA VAL A 562 -14.17 -6.26 -8.09
C VAL A 562 -13.14 -7.39 -7.97
N GLY A 563 -13.09 -8.07 -6.82
CA GLY A 563 -12.32 -9.29 -6.59
C GLY A 563 -10.84 -9.06 -6.26
N THR A 564 -10.37 -7.80 -6.32
CA THR A 564 -8.99 -7.41 -6.03
C THR A 564 -8.88 -5.90 -5.84
N SER A 565 -8.00 -5.44 -4.96
CA SER A 565 -7.66 -4.02 -4.79
C SER A 565 -6.68 -3.49 -5.83
N ALA A 566 -6.10 -4.36 -6.67
CA ALA A 566 -5.13 -3.97 -7.70
C ALA A 566 -5.74 -3.17 -8.85
N LYS A 567 -7.06 -3.17 -9.02
CA LYS A 567 -7.78 -2.53 -10.14
C LYS A 567 -8.43 -1.20 -9.75
N MET A 568 -7.80 -0.46 -8.84
CA MET A 568 -8.33 0.77 -8.25
C MET A 568 -7.60 2.00 -8.80
N LEU A 569 -8.33 3.11 -8.96
CA LEU A 569 -7.71 4.43 -9.08
C LEU A 569 -7.14 4.83 -7.72
N SER A 570 -5.89 5.30 -7.71
CA SER A 570 -5.23 5.87 -6.54
C SER A 570 -4.73 7.27 -6.90
N ILE A 571 -5.62 8.25 -6.73
CA ILE A 571 -5.35 9.66 -7.04
C ILE A 571 -4.91 10.33 -5.75
N VAL A 572 -3.90 11.18 -5.86
CA VAL A 572 -3.37 12.00 -4.77
C VAL A 572 -3.45 13.46 -5.21
N PRO A 573 -4.56 14.15 -4.92
CA PRO A 573 -4.65 15.59 -5.11
C PRO A 573 -3.62 16.26 -4.19
N LEU A 574 -2.59 16.84 -4.80
CA LEU A 574 -1.48 17.45 -4.07
C LEU A 574 -1.96 18.71 -3.36
N LEU A 575 -1.40 18.98 -2.18
CA LEU A 575 -1.86 20.07 -1.30
C LEU A 575 -1.91 21.43 -2.02
N ASN A 576 -0.97 21.67 -2.93
CA ASN A 576 -0.83 22.93 -3.67
C ASN A 576 -1.56 22.96 -5.02
N GLY A 577 -2.34 21.93 -5.37
CA GLY A 577 -3.23 21.93 -6.55
C GLY A 577 -2.82 20.99 -7.69
N GLY A 578 -1.61 20.42 -7.65
CA GLY A 578 -1.18 19.38 -8.59
C GLY A 578 -1.90 18.04 -8.40
N GLY A 579 -1.61 17.07 -9.27
CA GLY A 579 -2.08 15.69 -9.19
C GLY A 579 -0.94 14.68 -9.27
N LEU A 580 -0.97 13.69 -8.37
CA LEU A 580 -0.16 12.47 -8.44
C LEU A 580 -1.12 11.28 -8.66
N PHE A 581 -0.84 10.45 -9.66
CA PHE A 581 -1.71 9.35 -10.10
C PHE A 581 -0.93 8.04 -9.96
N GLU A 582 -1.18 7.30 -8.89
CA GLU A 582 -0.54 6.00 -8.67
C GLU A 582 -1.27 4.93 -9.49
N THR A 583 -0.50 4.17 -10.26
CA THR A 583 -1.01 3.13 -11.18
C THR A 583 -1.38 1.82 -10.47
N GLY A 584 -1.21 1.74 -9.15
CA GLY A 584 -1.57 0.58 -8.35
C GLY A 584 -0.97 0.64 -6.94
N ALA A 585 -1.52 -0.15 -6.03
CA ALA A 585 -1.07 -0.24 -4.63
C ALA A 585 -0.04 -1.37 -4.38
N GLY A 586 0.28 -2.18 -5.39
CA GLY A 586 1.21 -3.31 -5.30
C GLY A 586 2.69 -2.95 -5.47
N GLY A 587 3.56 -3.97 -5.39
CA GLY A 587 5.00 -3.86 -5.69
C GLY A 587 5.32 -4.02 -7.19
N SER A 588 6.61 -4.07 -7.52
CA SER A 588 7.15 -4.09 -8.90
C SER A 588 7.27 -5.49 -9.54
N ALA A 589 6.79 -6.53 -8.84
CA ALA A 589 6.59 -7.90 -9.34
C ALA A 589 7.84 -8.61 -9.92
N PRO A 590 8.87 -8.93 -9.11
CA PRO A 590 10.12 -9.56 -9.57
C PRO A 590 9.91 -10.90 -10.31
N LYS A 591 8.91 -11.70 -9.91
CA LYS A 591 8.58 -12.97 -10.56
C LYS A 591 8.06 -12.83 -12.00
N HIS A 592 7.64 -11.63 -12.40
CA HIS A 592 7.21 -11.36 -13.79
C HIS A 592 8.43 -11.11 -14.68
N VAL A 593 9.45 -10.45 -14.14
CA VAL A 593 10.75 -10.27 -14.80
C VAL A 593 11.41 -11.62 -15.07
N GLN A 594 11.42 -12.51 -14.08
CA GLN A 594 11.96 -13.88 -14.24
C GLN A 594 11.32 -14.62 -15.42
N GLN A 595 9.98 -14.61 -15.52
CA GLN A 595 9.29 -15.24 -16.64
C GLN A 595 9.61 -14.59 -17.99
N LEU A 596 9.74 -13.26 -18.05
CA LEU A 596 10.14 -12.58 -19.29
C LEU A 596 11.55 -12.99 -19.70
N VAL A 597 12.50 -13.02 -18.77
CA VAL A 597 13.90 -13.38 -19.04
C VAL A 597 14.02 -14.85 -19.45
N GLU A 598 13.28 -15.75 -18.82
CA GLU A 598 13.37 -17.19 -19.08
C GLU A 598 12.61 -17.61 -20.35
N GLU A 599 11.42 -17.04 -20.57
CA GLU A 599 10.45 -17.55 -21.54
C GLU A 599 9.86 -16.46 -22.44
N GLY A 600 10.35 -15.23 -22.36
CA GLY A 600 9.93 -14.14 -23.23
C GLY A 600 8.48 -13.71 -23.04
N HIS A 601 7.87 -13.97 -21.88
CA HIS A 601 6.46 -13.64 -21.59
C HIS A 601 6.32 -12.75 -20.35
N LEU A 602 5.70 -11.57 -20.49
CA LEU A 602 5.47 -10.64 -19.39
C LEU A 602 3.98 -10.63 -18.98
N ARG A 603 3.65 -11.25 -17.85
CA ARG A 603 2.28 -11.32 -17.31
C ARG A 603 1.87 -10.12 -16.42
N TRP A 604 2.54 -8.98 -16.55
CA TRP A 604 2.19 -7.76 -15.83
C TRP A 604 0.92 -7.13 -16.40
N ASP A 605 -0.08 -6.88 -15.56
CA ASP A 605 -1.35 -6.25 -15.97
C ASP A 605 -1.28 -4.72 -15.80
N SER A 606 -1.23 -4.01 -16.92
CA SER A 606 -1.12 -2.54 -16.98
C SER A 606 -2.46 -1.82 -16.85
N LEU A 607 -3.54 -2.50 -16.47
CA LEU A 607 -4.86 -1.88 -16.28
C LEU A 607 -4.83 -0.64 -15.37
N GLY A 608 -4.05 -0.68 -14.28
CA GLY A 608 -3.91 0.46 -13.39
C GLY A 608 -3.15 1.64 -14.02
N GLU A 609 -2.24 1.39 -14.96
CA GLU A 609 -1.58 2.43 -15.75
C GLU A 609 -2.58 3.13 -16.70
N PHE A 610 -3.49 2.36 -17.32
CA PHE A 610 -4.53 2.91 -18.19
C PHE A 610 -5.48 3.82 -17.39
N CYS A 611 -5.92 3.36 -16.21
CA CYS A 611 -6.82 4.14 -15.36
C CYS A 611 -6.14 5.40 -14.81
N ALA A 612 -4.89 5.32 -14.36
CA ALA A 612 -4.14 6.48 -13.89
C ALA A 612 -3.90 7.52 -15.01
N LEU A 613 -3.66 7.06 -16.24
CA LEU A 613 -3.56 7.94 -17.41
C LEU A 613 -4.89 8.65 -17.69
N GLY A 614 -6.02 7.94 -17.62
CA GLY A 614 -7.34 8.54 -17.75
C GLY A 614 -7.55 9.68 -16.75
N ALA A 615 -7.30 9.42 -15.47
CA ALA A 615 -7.41 10.43 -14.41
C ALA A 615 -6.42 11.60 -14.58
N SER A 616 -5.20 11.33 -15.05
CA SER A 616 -4.20 12.37 -15.37
C SER A 616 -4.65 13.28 -16.51
N LEU A 617 -5.29 12.72 -17.54
CA LEU A 617 -5.84 13.47 -18.68
C LEU A 617 -7.07 14.30 -18.28
N GLU A 618 -7.95 13.77 -17.42
CA GLU A 618 -9.07 14.52 -16.83
C GLU A 618 -8.55 15.73 -16.04
N PHE A 619 -7.58 15.51 -15.14
CA PHE A 619 -6.94 16.58 -14.38
C PHE A 619 -6.31 17.62 -15.30
N LEU A 620 -5.64 17.22 -16.37
CA LEU A 620 -5.03 18.15 -17.33
C LEU A 620 -6.10 18.97 -18.08
N SER A 621 -7.25 18.37 -18.40
CA SER A 621 -8.38 19.09 -18.99
C SER A 621 -8.89 20.17 -18.06
N GLU A 622 -9.04 19.88 -16.77
CA GLU A 622 -9.54 20.85 -15.78
C GLU A 622 -8.51 21.93 -15.45
N SER A 623 -7.27 21.53 -15.15
CA SER A 623 -6.21 22.44 -14.70
C SER A 623 -5.67 23.37 -15.79
N LYS A 624 -5.65 22.90 -17.06
CA LYS A 624 -5.15 23.69 -18.21
C LYS A 624 -6.23 24.09 -19.22
N GLY A 625 -7.48 23.69 -19.00
CA GLY A 625 -8.57 23.95 -19.95
C GLY A 625 -8.40 23.20 -21.29
N ASN A 626 -7.72 22.05 -21.29
CA ASN A 626 -7.46 21.28 -22.52
C ASN A 626 -8.62 20.30 -22.83
N ALA A 627 -9.60 20.76 -23.62
CA ALA A 627 -10.76 19.95 -23.99
C ALA A 627 -10.39 18.64 -24.73
N LYS A 628 -9.29 18.61 -25.51
CA LYS A 628 -8.83 17.39 -26.18
C LYS A 628 -8.33 16.34 -25.19
N ALA A 629 -7.78 16.75 -24.04
CA ALA A 629 -7.39 15.82 -22.98
C ALA A 629 -8.60 15.06 -22.41
N LEU A 630 -9.75 15.73 -22.24
CA LEU A 630 -10.99 15.09 -21.79
C LEU A 630 -11.51 14.07 -22.82
N ILE A 631 -11.42 14.38 -24.12
CA ILE A 631 -11.81 13.44 -25.17
C ILE A 631 -10.91 12.20 -25.15
N LEU A 632 -9.58 12.40 -25.01
CA LEU A 632 -8.64 11.29 -24.83
C LEU A 632 -8.97 10.43 -23.61
N ALA A 633 -9.29 11.05 -22.47
CA ALA A 633 -9.66 10.34 -21.24
C ALA A 633 -10.94 9.49 -21.41
N LYS A 634 -12.02 10.06 -21.95
CA LYS A 634 -13.28 9.34 -22.20
C LYS A 634 -13.12 8.19 -23.19
N ALA A 635 -12.34 8.41 -24.24
CA ALA A 635 -12.04 7.36 -25.21
C ALA A 635 -11.17 6.25 -24.60
N LEU A 636 -10.26 6.58 -23.67
CA LEU A 636 -9.46 5.61 -22.94
C LEU A 636 -10.31 4.78 -21.98
N ASP A 637 -11.28 5.38 -21.29
CA ASP A 637 -12.25 4.63 -20.47
C ASP A 637 -13.02 3.61 -21.31
N THR A 638 -13.47 4.01 -22.50
CA THR A 638 -14.13 3.09 -23.46
C THR A 638 -13.18 1.98 -23.90
N ALA A 639 -11.90 2.29 -24.12
CA ALA A 639 -10.89 1.32 -24.47
C ALA A 639 -10.62 0.30 -23.35
N VAL A 640 -10.58 0.76 -22.10
CA VAL A 640 -10.45 -0.10 -20.92
C VAL A 640 -11.64 -1.05 -20.81
N GLU A 641 -12.87 -0.58 -21.03
CA GLU A 641 -14.04 -1.45 -21.11
C GLU A 641 -13.88 -2.50 -22.21
N GLY A 642 -13.38 -2.12 -23.39
CA GLY A 642 -13.10 -3.04 -24.50
C GLY A 642 -12.06 -4.11 -24.15
N VAL A 643 -10.97 -3.75 -23.46
CA VAL A 643 -9.94 -4.71 -22.99
C VAL A 643 -10.56 -5.71 -22.02
N LEU A 644 -11.37 -5.23 -21.08
CA LEU A 644 -11.99 -6.07 -20.06
C LEU A 644 -13.07 -7.00 -20.66
N ASP A 645 -14.04 -6.44 -21.40
CA ASP A 645 -15.17 -7.20 -21.97
C ASP A 645 -14.73 -8.28 -22.97
N ASN A 646 -13.61 -8.07 -23.66
CA ASN A 646 -13.05 -9.05 -24.61
C ASN A 646 -11.92 -9.91 -24.02
N ASN A 647 -11.71 -9.84 -22.69
CA ASN A 647 -10.68 -10.61 -21.98
C ASN A 647 -9.27 -10.47 -22.59
N GLN A 648 -8.88 -9.24 -22.94
CA GLN A 648 -7.59 -8.91 -23.55
C GLN A 648 -6.55 -8.45 -22.51
N SER A 649 -6.76 -8.80 -21.24
CA SER A 649 -5.73 -8.71 -20.20
C SER A 649 -4.65 -9.80 -20.40
N PRO A 650 -3.44 -9.61 -19.87
CA PRO A 650 -2.37 -10.60 -19.99
C PRO A 650 -2.74 -11.95 -19.38
N SER A 651 -2.53 -13.01 -20.15
CA SER A 651 -2.50 -14.37 -19.62
C SER A 651 -1.24 -14.57 -18.76
N ARG A 652 -1.21 -15.68 -18.03
CA ARG A 652 -0.03 -16.13 -17.28
C ARG A 652 0.80 -17.16 -18.05
N LYS A 653 0.33 -17.59 -19.22
CA LYS A 653 0.87 -18.70 -20.00
C LYS A 653 1.56 -18.21 -21.27
N VAL A 654 2.76 -18.74 -21.49
CA VAL A 654 3.52 -18.54 -22.73
C VAL A 654 2.72 -19.04 -23.94
N GLY A 655 2.79 -18.30 -25.04
CA GLY A 655 2.06 -18.56 -26.28
C GLY A 655 0.65 -17.94 -26.30
N GLU A 656 0.21 -17.35 -25.19
CA GLU A 656 -1.01 -16.54 -25.11
C GLU A 656 -0.64 -15.05 -25.04
N ILE A 657 -1.64 -14.17 -25.12
CA ILE A 657 -1.46 -12.72 -24.99
C ILE A 657 -0.78 -12.39 -23.66
N ASP A 658 0.25 -11.57 -23.71
CA ASP A 658 0.95 -11.05 -22.55
C ASP A 658 0.75 -9.52 -22.44
N ASN A 659 1.53 -8.84 -21.59
CA ASN A 659 1.49 -7.39 -21.40
C ASN A 659 1.54 -6.61 -22.73
N ARG A 660 2.42 -6.98 -23.66
CA ARG A 660 2.59 -6.28 -24.95
C ARG A 660 1.35 -6.43 -25.83
N GLY A 661 0.74 -7.61 -25.81
CA GLY A 661 -0.53 -7.84 -26.50
C GLY A 661 -1.67 -7.01 -25.90
N SER A 662 -1.75 -6.90 -24.57
CA SER A 662 -2.73 -6.02 -23.91
C SER A 662 -2.55 -4.54 -24.30
N HIS A 663 -1.31 -4.09 -24.47
CA HIS A 663 -0.99 -2.73 -24.95
C HIS A 663 -1.41 -2.49 -26.40
N PHE A 664 -1.31 -3.52 -27.25
CA PHE A 664 -1.89 -3.45 -28.59
C PHE A 664 -3.41 -3.28 -28.54
N TYR A 665 -4.11 -4.10 -27.74
CA TYR A 665 -5.57 -4.03 -27.66
C TYR A 665 -6.08 -2.71 -27.06
N ILE A 666 -5.43 -2.18 -26.01
CA ILE A 666 -5.80 -0.85 -25.50
C ILE A 666 -5.59 0.23 -26.57
N ALA A 667 -4.49 0.19 -27.33
CA ALA A 667 -4.25 1.13 -28.42
C ALA A 667 -5.29 1.01 -29.54
N LYS A 668 -5.66 -0.21 -29.92
CA LYS A 668 -6.70 -0.50 -30.91
C LYS A 668 -8.04 0.09 -30.48
N TYR A 669 -8.54 -0.28 -29.31
CA TYR A 669 -9.84 0.20 -28.83
C TYR A 669 -9.85 1.71 -28.57
N TRP A 670 -8.72 2.28 -28.14
CA TRP A 670 -8.60 3.73 -27.95
C TRP A 670 -8.64 4.49 -29.28
N ALA A 671 -7.96 3.99 -30.31
CA ALA A 671 -8.02 4.56 -31.65
C ALA A 671 -9.43 4.45 -32.25
N GLU A 672 -10.11 3.31 -32.07
CA GLU A 672 -11.50 3.10 -32.49
C GLU A 672 -12.45 4.09 -31.81
N ALA A 673 -12.35 4.27 -30.49
CA ALA A 673 -13.15 5.22 -29.74
C ALA A 673 -12.90 6.68 -30.18
N LEU A 674 -11.63 7.04 -30.43
CA LEU A 674 -11.25 8.37 -30.93
C LEU A 674 -11.68 8.63 -32.38
N ALA A 675 -11.75 7.58 -33.20
CA ALA A 675 -12.28 7.64 -34.56
C ALA A 675 -13.82 7.69 -34.60
N ALA A 676 -14.48 7.19 -33.55
CA ALA A 676 -15.94 7.14 -33.45
C ALA A 676 -16.55 8.42 -32.86
N GLN A 677 -15.90 9.08 -31.90
CA GLN A 677 -16.41 10.28 -31.23
C GLN A 677 -16.72 11.45 -32.20
N ASP A 678 -17.61 12.35 -31.78
CA ASP A 678 -18.08 13.52 -32.55
C ASP A 678 -17.82 14.86 -31.84
N ASP A 679 -17.06 14.86 -30.74
CA ASP A 679 -16.72 16.03 -29.95
C ASP A 679 -15.58 16.87 -30.59
N ASP A 680 -14.66 16.24 -31.33
CA ASP A 680 -13.55 16.91 -32.02
C ASP A 680 -13.23 16.26 -33.38
N ALA A 681 -13.45 17.02 -34.46
CA ALA A 681 -13.28 16.54 -35.83
C ALA A 681 -11.81 16.30 -36.22
N ASP A 682 -10.86 17.02 -35.63
CA ASP A 682 -9.43 16.86 -35.94
C ASP A 682 -8.89 15.56 -35.34
N LEU A 683 -9.23 15.28 -34.08
CA LEU A 683 -8.91 14.00 -33.43
C LEU A 683 -9.56 12.84 -34.20
N LYS A 684 -10.84 12.98 -34.57
CA LYS A 684 -11.55 11.96 -35.36
C LYS A 684 -10.81 11.64 -36.66
N ALA A 685 -10.47 12.67 -37.44
CA ALA A 685 -9.76 12.52 -38.71
C ALA A 685 -8.34 11.96 -38.54
N HIS A 686 -7.65 12.32 -37.45
CA HIS A 686 -6.32 11.81 -37.15
C HIS A 686 -6.33 10.31 -36.80
N PHE A 687 -7.28 9.87 -35.96
CA PHE A 687 -7.33 8.49 -35.46
C PHE A 687 -8.07 7.52 -36.40
N ALA A 688 -8.93 7.99 -37.30
CA ALA A 688 -9.59 7.14 -38.29
C ALA A 688 -8.64 6.21 -39.08
N PRO A 689 -7.57 6.71 -39.74
CA PRO A 689 -6.64 5.83 -40.45
C PRO A 689 -5.82 4.92 -39.53
N ILE A 690 -5.57 5.34 -38.28
CA ILE A 690 -4.84 4.54 -37.28
C ILE A 690 -5.72 3.36 -36.84
N ALA A 691 -6.99 3.62 -36.53
CA ALA A 691 -7.96 2.60 -36.16
C ALA A 691 -8.14 1.56 -37.29
N GLU A 692 -8.27 2.02 -38.54
CA GLU A 692 -8.35 1.14 -39.70
C GLU A 692 -7.10 0.25 -39.84
N GLN A 693 -5.90 0.81 -39.69
CA GLN A 693 -4.65 0.05 -39.78
C GLN A 693 -4.47 -0.96 -38.64
N LEU A 694 -4.80 -0.58 -37.39
CA LEU A 694 -4.72 -1.49 -36.25
C LEU A 694 -5.71 -2.64 -36.39
N ALA A 695 -6.95 -2.38 -36.82
CA ALA A 695 -7.95 -3.40 -37.07
C ALA A 695 -7.56 -4.33 -38.25
N ALA A 696 -7.10 -3.77 -39.36
CA ALA A 696 -6.71 -4.56 -40.54
C ALA A 696 -5.48 -5.45 -40.30
N ASN A 697 -4.61 -5.08 -39.36
CA ASN A 697 -3.37 -5.81 -39.05
C ASN A 697 -3.42 -6.57 -37.72
N GLU A 698 -4.58 -6.69 -37.07
CA GLU A 698 -4.72 -7.32 -35.75
C GLU A 698 -4.05 -8.70 -35.68
N GLY A 699 -4.41 -9.61 -36.58
CA GLY A 699 -3.84 -10.97 -36.59
C GLY A 699 -2.32 -10.96 -36.76
N LYS A 700 -1.80 -10.12 -37.68
CA LYS A 700 -0.36 -10.01 -37.93
C LYS A 700 0.40 -9.46 -36.73
N ILE A 701 -0.14 -8.45 -36.06
CA ILE A 701 0.46 -7.84 -34.86
C ILE A 701 0.49 -8.88 -33.73
N VAL A 702 -0.62 -9.56 -33.49
CA VAL A 702 -0.71 -10.60 -32.45
C VAL A 702 0.27 -11.74 -32.73
N ASP A 703 0.36 -12.20 -33.97
CA ASP A 703 1.32 -13.24 -34.38
C ASP A 703 2.78 -12.80 -34.14
N GLU A 704 3.14 -11.56 -34.50
CA GLU A 704 4.48 -11.00 -34.24
C GLU A 704 4.79 -10.92 -32.73
N LEU A 705 3.82 -10.53 -31.90
CA LEU A 705 3.99 -10.45 -30.45
C LEU A 705 4.09 -11.83 -29.78
N ILE A 706 3.27 -12.80 -30.21
CA ILE A 706 3.33 -14.18 -29.71
C ILE A 706 4.64 -14.85 -30.15
N ALA A 707 5.10 -14.60 -31.39
CA ALA A 707 6.36 -15.14 -31.89
C ALA A 707 7.60 -14.66 -31.12
N ALA A 708 7.49 -13.56 -30.36
CA ALA A 708 8.54 -13.08 -29.48
C ALA A 708 8.60 -13.80 -28.12
N GLN A 709 7.71 -14.77 -27.87
CA GLN A 709 7.65 -15.57 -26.65
C GLN A 709 8.28 -16.97 -26.85
N GLY A 710 8.46 -17.71 -25.75
CA GLY A 710 8.92 -19.10 -25.75
C GLY A 710 10.44 -19.27 -25.77
N ALA A 711 11.19 -18.18 -25.71
CA ALA A 711 12.65 -18.18 -25.65
C ALA A 711 13.16 -17.17 -24.63
N ALA A 712 14.37 -17.42 -24.12
CA ALA A 712 15.02 -16.53 -23.17
C ALA A 712 15.31 -15.15 -23.78
N VAL A 713 15.13 -14.11 -22.99
CA VAL A 713 15.34 -12.70 -23.37
C VAL A 713 16.53 -12.13 -22.59
N GLU A 714 17.53 -11.64 -23.32
CA GLU A 714 18.75 -11.10 -22.75
C GLU A 714 18.65 -9.58 -22.54
N LEU A 715 18.22 -9.16 -21.35
CA LEU A 715 18.02 -7.74 -21.00
C LEU A 715 19.32 -7.00 -20.69
N GLY A 716 20.44 -7.68 -20.41
CA GLY A 716 21.73 -7.05 -20.12
C GLY A 716 21.85 -6.39 -18.73
N GLY A 717 20.86 -6.58 -17.87
CA GLY A 717 20.79 -6.07 -16.50
C GLY A 717 19.43 -6.39 -15.88
N TYR A 718 19.32 -6.32 -14.56
CA TYR A 718 18.07 -6.48 -13.81
C TYR A 718 17.63 -5.13 -13.21
N TYR A 719 18.50 -4.51 -12.41
CA TYR A 719 18.25 -3.20 -11.80
C TYR A 719 18.58 -2.04 -12.73
N HIS A 720 19.51 -2.24 -13.67
CA HIS A 720 19.99 -1.23 -14.61
C HIS A 720 20.20 -1.85 -16.01
N ALA A 721 19.10 -2.25 -16.65
CA ALA A 721 19.12 -2.78 -18.00
C ALA A 721 19.32 -1.66 -19.05
N PRO A 722 20.13 -1.87 -20.11
CA PRO A 722 20.23 -0.94 -21.22
C PRO A 722 18.88 -0.72 -21.92
N GLN A 723 18.50 0.54 -22.13
CA GLN A 723 17.21 0.90 -22.74
C GLN A 723 16.98 0.26 -24.11
N GLU A 724 18.02 0.19 -24.95
CA GLU A 724 17.92 -0.42 -26.28
C GLU A 724 17.51 -1.91 -26.23
N LYS A 725 17.95 -2.64 -25.19
CA LYS A 725 17.57 -4.04 -24.99
C LYS A 725 16.13 -4.17 -24.48
N VAL A 726 15.72 -3.28 -23.57
CA VAL A 726 14.33 -3.21 -23.11
C VAL A 726 13.39 -2.90 -24.28
N ASP A 727 13.72 -1.89 -25.09
CA ASP A 727 12.92 -1.50 -26.26
C ASP A 727 12.79 -2.66 -27.26
N ALA A 728 13.89 -3.36 -27.55
CA ALA A 728 13.89 -4.52 -28.44
C ALA A 728 13.00 -5.66 -27.93
N ALA A 729 13.04 -5.96 -26.62
CA ALA A 729 12.21 -7.00 -26.01
C ALA A 729 10.73 -6.60 -25.94
N MET A 730 10.45 -5.33 -25.67
CA MET A 730 9.11 -4.83 -25.36
C MET A 730 8.34 -4.32 -26.57
N ARG A 731 9.01 -4.12 -27.72
CA ARG A 731 8.43 -3.62 -28.97
C ARG A 731 8.69 -4.56 -30.15
N ALA A 732 8.44 -5.84 -29.96
CA ALA A 732 8.77 -6.89 -30.93
C ALA A 732 7.93 -6.86 -32.23
N SER A 733 6.76 -6.21 -32.26
CA SER A 733 5.94 -6.10 -33.48
C SER A 733 6.38 -4.92 -34.34
N ALA A 734 7.08 -5.21 -35.43
CA ALA A 734 7.45 -4.21 -36.44
C ALA A 734 6.20 -3.59 -37.09
N THR A 735 5.11 -4.35 -37.24
CA THR A 735 3.85 -3.84 -37.79
C THR A 735 3.22 -2.80 -36.86
N LEU A 736 3.10 -3.10 -35.56
CA LEU A 736 2.58 -2.15 -34.57
C LEU A 736 3.44 -0.88 -34.49
N ASN A 737 4.76 -1.05 -34.45
CA ASN A 737 5.70 0.07 -34.43
C ASN A 737 5.59 0.95 -35.68
N GLY A 738 5.28 0.38 -36.85
CA GLY A 738 5.10 1.15 -38.09
C GLY A 738 3.80 1.97 -38.13
N ILE A 739 2.80 1.61 -37.32
CA ILE A 739 1.51 2.32 -37.24
C ILE A 739 1.55 3.44 -36.20
N ILE A 740 2.16 3.17 -35.02
CA ILE A 740 2.16 4.08 -33.87
C ILE A 740 3.45 4.92 -33.78
N GLY A 741 4.59 4.39 -34.26
CA GLY A 741 5.94 4.89 -33.98
C GLY A 741 6.49 5.94 -34.95
#